data_AF-A0A7W1FNA4-F1
#
_entry.id   AF-A0A7W1FNA4-F1
#
_cell.length_a   1.000
_cell.length_b   1.000
_cell.length_c   1.000
_cell.angle_alpha   90.00
_cell.angle_beta   90.00
_cell.angle_gamma   90.00
#
_symmetry.space_group_name_H-M   'P 1'
#
loop_
_entity.id
_entity.type
_entity.pdbx_description
1 polymer ?
#
loop_
_entity_poly.entity_id
_entity_poly.type
_entity_poly.pdbx_seq_one_letter_code
_entity_poly.pdbx_strand_id
1 'polypeptide(L)'
;MGPIKSTILRLEREIQQEHARALAAMHQAYDQLSSTLIEAARGRGYLAADPLGALGHLLAPTPLANQVGEEALMLWRTFFACFRPDEAAFEAAQFQERASQLNARVDALQPGERPDLSLTVEIMQTLSGLWEERHQAISGRLDTLINELSSNQAKLGSVQLETAHQSDELQRVSLVVTGALNEMREVVPAGEPLGQQVGRAFSRYRQDLAASRRHAQGMVSATRRLLDAMGAIASRREVPALPPEAESVIAEVRKLDQSRRELEGSVRDLRGQIAKLEAERHELMEEVAARDRRLSRYEEGDAGDIDERLKIYREAFGLLETGGDHRAKLDQVRKLERVISLNDEAEGHAARVADRHLAEMAKCLTDLRAIVVLAEDPRRYRPRLFGNRYEFKTLRGQIAATRDASRDVVEYLDRARWALGVTVLAKAIPKLRAVFREMVSLVAEWRQQLGDPPPVSITISLDGGSGILALPAILASDLETVLKKKSRAGQAATSLAPILDDCVALYHKTLEQARGDTVPRTEAPKREGALQSIARLAAELSSLAAMCETTFNEAAANEFKLSESDSALLADDHLLRLALQNLDGACEEFAALPNAPAVKFTALTGRNKDFDKFLIGGRQRVEWLEELGLYRVLVSG
;
A
#
# COMPACT_ATOMS: atom_id res chain seq x y z
N MET A 1 -20.98 82.40 -113.58
CA MET A 1 -21.51 81.98 -112.26
C MET A 1 -22.01 80.52 -112.19
N GLY A 2 -21.71 79.66 -113.17
CA GLY A 2 -22.05 78.21 -113.13
C GLY A 2 -21.11 77.28 -112.35
N PRO A 3 -19.77 77.48 -112.30
CA PRO A 3 -18.86 76.51 -111.67
C PRO A 3 -18.77 76.63 -110.14
N ILE A 4 -18.94 77.84 -109.58
CA ILE A 4 -18.83 78.07 -108.12
C ILE A 4 -19.99 77.42 -107.35
N LYS A 5 -21.21 77.44 -107.90
CA LYS A 5 -22.38 76.76 -107.30
C LYS A 5 -22.20 75.23 -107.23
N SER A 6 -21.51 74.60 -108.19
CA SER A 6 -21.31 73.15 -108.16
C SER A 6 -20.23 72.73 -107.15
N THR A 7 -19.21 73.57 -106.93
CA THR A 7 -18.17 73.33 -105.90
C THR A 7 -18.71 73.49 -104.48
N ILE A 8 -19.54 74.51 -104.22
CA ILE A 8 -20.16 74.72 -102.91
C ILE A 8 -21.10 73.55 -102.56
N LEU A 9 -21.98 73.14 -103.50
CA LEU A 9 -22.87 71.99 -103.29
C LEU A 9 -22.10 70.67 -103.11
N ARG A 10 -20.91 70.54 -103.69
CA ARG A 10 -20.03 69.37 -103.51
C ARG A 10 -19.39 69.37 -102.11
N LEU A 11 -18.88 70.51 -101.65
CA LEU A 11 -18.30 70.66 -100.30
C LEU A 11 -19.37 70.50 -99.21
N GLU A 12 -20.58 71.04 -99.40
CA GLU A 12 -21.68 70.83 -98.45
C GLU A 12 -22.07 69.35 -98.36
N ARG A 13 -22.13 68.63 -99.49
CA ARG A 13 -22.33 67.17 -99.50
C ARG A 13 -21.19 66.42 -98.83
N GLU A 14 -19.95 66.85 -99.03
CA GLU A 14 -18.76 66.22 -98.44
C GLU A 14 -18.73 66.42 -96.92
N ILE A 15 -19.01 67.63 -96.43
CA ILE A 15 -19.16 67.93 -95.00
C ILE A 15 -20.33 67.15 -94.39
N GLN A 16 -21.48 67.09 -95.08
CA GLN A 16 -22.62 66.29 -94.61
C GLN A 16 -22.28 64.80 -94.56
N GLN A 17 -21.52 64.29 -95.54
CA GLN A 17 -21.06 62.89 -95.55
C GLN A 17 -20.02 62.62 -94.46
N GLU A 18 -19.09 63.54 -94.20
CA GLU A 18 -18.12 63.43 -93.12
C GLU A 18 -18.78 63.49 -91.74
N HIS A 19 -19.74 64.41 -91.53
CA HIS A 19 -20.54 64.45 -90.30
C HIS A 19 -21.36 63.17 -90.12
N ALA A 20 -21.99 62.68 -91.18
CA ALA A 20 -22.75 61.42 -91.14
C ALA A 20 -21.83 60.23 -90.82
N ARG A 21 -20.62 60.18 -91.39
CA ARG A 21 -19.61 59.16 -91.06
C ARG A 21 -19.11 59.26 -89.62
N ALA A 22 -18.85 60.47 -89.12
CA ALA A 22 -18.41 60.70 -87.75
C ALA A 22 -19.48 60.31 -86.73
N LEU A 23 -20.74 60.68 -86.97
CA LEU A 23 -21.88 60.27 -86.15
C LEU A 23 -22.08 58.75 -86.17
N ALA A 24 -21.97 58.11 -87.35
CA ALA A 24 -22.05 56.66 -87.47
C ALA A 24 -20.91 55.95 -86.69
N ALA A 25 -19.69 56.47 -86.77
CA ALA A 25 -18.55 55.94 -86.01
C ALA A 25 -18.74 56.12 -84.49
N MET A 26 -19.31 57.25 -84.06
CA MET A 26 -19.57 57.50 -82.64
C MET A 26 -20.68 56.59 -82.10
N HIS A 27 -21.76 56.38 -82.86
CA HIS A 27 -22.80 55.39 -82.51
C HIS A 27 -22.21 53.97 -82.42
N GLN A 28 -21.39 53.57 -83.38
CA GLN A 28 -20.74 52.26 -83.35
C GLN A 28 -19.83 52.10 -82.12
N ALA A 29 -19.06 53.12 -81.76
CA ALA A 29 -18.21 53.12 -80.57
C ALA A 29 -19.05 53.06 -79.28
N TYR A 30 -20.16 53.79 -79.22
CA TYR A 30 -21.09 53.75 -78.10
C TYR A 30 -21.76 52.37 -77.95
N ASP A 31 -22.20 51.77 -79.05
CA ASP A 31 -22.79 50.42 -79.06
C ASP A 31 -21.78 49.37 -78.60
N GLN A 32 -20.51 49.50 -79.04
CA GLN A 32 -19.44 48.61 -78.63
C GLN A 32 -19.12 48.74 -77.13
N LEU A 33 -19.03 49.97 -76.62
CA LEU A 33 -18.85 50.23 -75.19
C LEU A 33 -20.02 49.70 -74.37
N SER A 34 -21.25 49.96 -74.83
CA SER A 34 -22.49 49.49 -74.21
C SER A 34 -22.53 47.97 -74.14
N SER A 35 -22.18 47.29 -75.23
CA SER A 35 -22.09 45.83 -75.28
C SER A 35 -21.05 45.29 -74.29
N THR A 36 -19.88 45.91 -74.23
CA THR A 36 -18.79 45.49 -73.33
C THR A 36 -19.19 45.66 -71.86
N LEU A 37 -19.84 46.78 -71.52
CA LEU A 37 -20.36 47.03 -70.17
C LEU A 37 -21.43 46.01 -69.78
N ILE A 38 -22.39 45.74 -70.67
CA ILE A 38 -23.46 44.77 -70.40
C ILE A 38 -22.89 43.35 -70.25
N GLU A 39 -21.93 42.96 -71.08
CA GLU A 39 -21.29 41.65 -71.01
C GLU A 39 -20.51 41.47 -69.70
N ALA A 40 -19.72 42.47 -69.30
CA ALA A 40 -19.03 42.47 -68.02
C ALA A 40 -20.01 42.43 -66.83
N ALA A 41 -21.12 43.19 -66.90
CA ALA A 41 -22.15 43.21 -65.87
C ALA A 41 -22.91 41.87 -65.79
N ARG A 42 -23.17 41.21 -66.92
CA ARG A 42 -23.75 39.85 -66.98
C ARG A 42 -22.87 38.83 -66.29
N GLY A 43 -21.55 38.95 -66.39
CA GLY A 43 -20.60 38.15 -65.61
C GLY A 43 -20.79 38.29 -64.08
N ARG A 44 -21.38 39.40 -63.61
CA ARG A 44 -21.79 39.64 -62.22
C ARG A 44 -23.29 39.44 -61.96
N GLY A 45 -24.01 38.79 -62.87
CA GLY A 45 -25.43 38.47 -62.71
C GLY A 45 -26.41 39.57 -63.12
N TYR A 46 -25.98 40.59 -63.88
CA TYR A 46 -26.90 41.59 -64.44
C TYR A 46 -27.77 40.99 -65.55
N LEU A 47 -29.10 41.14 -65.46
CA LEU A 47 -30.04 40.51 -66.42
C LEU A 47 -30.70 41.51 -67.39
N ALA A 48 -30.57 42.82 -67.16
CA ALA A 48 -31.17 43.84 -68.04
C ALA A 48 -30.24 44.23 -69.20
N ALA A 49 -30.71 45.13 -70.06
CA ALA A 49 -30.05 45.50 -71.33
C ALA A 49 -29.70 46.99 -71.44
N ASP A 50 -29.88 47.78 -70.37
CA ASP A 50 -29.51 49.18 -70.35
C ASP A 50 -28.02 49.37 -69.93
N PRO A 51 -27.22 50.14 -70.70
CA PRO A 51 -25.79 50.30 -70.42
C PRO A 51 -25.50 51.03 -69.10
N LEU A 52 -26.36 51.98 -68.72
CA LEU A 52 -26.19 52.76 -67.48
C LEU A 52 -26.49 51.91 -66.25
N GLY A 53 -27.53 51.07 -66.26
CA GLY A 53 -27.80 50.10 -65.20
C GLY A 53 -26.71 49.02 -65.12
N ALA A 54 -26.18 48.57 -66.26
CA ALA A 54 -25.02 47.66 -66.29
C ALA A 54 -23.77 48.27 -65.63
N LEU A 55 -23.49 49.55 -65.91
CA LEU A 55 -22.41 50.29 -65.23
C LEU A 55 -22.68 50.43 -63.73
N GLY A 56 -23.92 50.75 -63.34
CA GLY A 56 -24.33 50.80 -61.93
C GLY A 56 -24.13 49.47 -61.20
N HIS A 57 -24.48 48.34 -61.84
CA HIS A 57 -24.31 46.99 -61.29
C HIS A 57 -22.83 46.59 -61.17
N LEU A 58 -21.98 47.04 -62.10
CA LEU A 58 -20.53 46.84 -62.03
C LEU A 58 -19.88 47.65 -60.90
N LEU A 59 -20.40 48.85 -60.63
CA LEU A 59 -19.92 49.71 -59.54
C LEU A 59 -20.52 49.34 -58.17
N ALA A 60 -21.62 48.59 -58.15
CA ALA A 60 -22.22 48.11 -56.90
C ALA A 60 -21.24 47.20 -56.13
N PRO A 61 -21.14 47.35 -54.80
CA PRO A 61 -20.24 46.55 -53.99
C PRO A 61 -20.65 45.07 -54.02
N THR A 62 -19.67 44.19 -54.23
CA THR A 62 -19.90 42.74 -54.20
C THR A 62 -20.23 42.27 -52.78
N PRO A 63 -20.87 41.09 -52.60
CA PRO A 63 -21.12 40.54 -51.27
C PRO A 63 -19.85 40.41 -50.42
N LEU A 64 -18.72 40.07 -51.04
CA LEU A 64 -17.42 40.01 -50.37
C LEU A 64 -16.91 41.41 -49.97
N ALA A 65 -17.04 42.41 -50.84
CA ALA A 65 -16.66 43.79 -50.50
C ALA A 65 -17.50 44.33 -49.32
N ASN A 66 -18.80 44.01 -49.31
CA ASN A 66 -19.69 44.34 -48.20
C ASN A 66 -19.24 43.67 -46.89
N GLN A 67 -18.89 42.38 -46.93
CA GLN A 67 -18.40 41.66 -45.76
C GLN A 67 -17.08 42.24 -45.23
N VAL A 68 -16.13 42.55 -46.12
CA VAL A 68 -14.87 43.18 -45.74
C VAL A 68 -15.11 44.57 -45.12
N GLY A 69 -16.05 45.34 -45.65
CA GLY A 69 -16.46 46.63 -45.08
C GLY A 69 -17.05 46.49 -43.67
N GLU A 70 -17.92 45.51 -43.45
CA GLU A 70 -18.48 45.22 -42.12
C GLU A 70 -17.40 44.83 -41.10
N GLU A 71 -16.48 43.95 -41.48
CA GLU A 71 -15.39 43.51 -40.60
C GLU A 71 -14.41 44.66 -40.30
N ALA A 72 -14.07 45.49 -41.30
CA ALA A 72 -13.23 46.66 -41.10
C ALA A 72 -13.88 47.66 -40.12
N LEU A 73 -15.18 47.90 -40.25
CA LEU A 73 -15.94 48.78 -39.36
C LEU A 73 -16.03 48.20 -37.93
N MET A 74 -16.22 46.89 -37.78
CA MET A 74 -16.22 46.23 -36.47
C MET A 74 -14.85 46.36 -35.78
N LEU A 75 -13.77 46.11 -36.53
CA LEU A 75 -12.41 46.23 -36.01
C LEU A 75 -12.09 47.67 -35.58
N TRP A 76 -12.51 48.65 -36.37
CA TRP A 76 -12.39 50.07 -36.05
C TRP A 76 -13.05 50.45 -34.72
N ARG A 77 -14.30 50.02 -34.51
CA ARG A 77 -15.03 50.26 -33.26
C ARG A 77 -14.38 49.54 -32.07
N THR A 78 -13.90 48.32 -32.30
CA THR A 78 -13.23 47.52 -31.27
C THR A 78 -11.94 48.18 -30.81
N PHE A 79 -11.13 48.71 -31.73
CA PHE A 79 -9.89 49.40 -31.40
C PHE A 79 -10.10 50.51 -30.35
N PHE A 80 -11.11 51.37 -30.55
CA PHE A 80 -11.42 52.45 -29.60
C PHE A 80 -12.11 51.98 -28.31
N ALA A 81 -12.79 50.82 -28.33
CA ALA A 81 -13.36 50.22 -27.12
C ALA A 81 -12.33 49.52 -26.22
N CYS A 82 -11.14 49.17 -26.76
CA CYS A 82 -10.10 48.45 -26.02
C CYS A 82 -9.24 49.31 -25.10
N PHE A 83 -9.49 50.62 -25.00
CA PHE A 83 -8.77 51.50 -24.07
C PHE A 83 -9.36 51.38 -22.67
N ARG A 84 -8.48 51.29 -21.66
CA ARG A 84 -8.93 51.29 -20.27
C ARG A 84 -9.45 52.68 -19.86
N PRO A 85 -10.28 52.80 -18.80
CA PRO A 85 -10.84 54.08 -18.39
C PRO A 85 -9.80 55.18 -18.09
N ASP A 86 -8.62 54.80 -17.58
CA ASP A 86 -7.48 55.68 -17.33
C ASP A 86 -6.76 56.10 -18.61
N GLU A 87 -6.68 55.21 -19.60
CA GLU A 87 -6.08 55.48 -20.92
C GLU A 87 -7.01 56.30 -21.83
N ALA A 88 -8.32 56.16 -21.61
CA ALA A 88 -9.36 56.81 -22.39
C ALA A 88 -9.27 58.35 -22.34
N ALA A 89 -8.86 58.90 -21.20
CA ALA A 89 -8.80 60.34 -20.98
C ALA A 89 -7.63 61.03 -21.71
N PHE A 90 -6.59 60.28 -22.12
CA PHE A 90 -5.38 60.86 -22.71
C PHE A 90 -4.98 60.20 -24.04
N GLU A 91 -4.68 58.91 -24.04
CA GLU A 91 -4.22 58.20 -25.25
C GLU A 91 -5.36 58.01 -26.25
N ALA A 92 -6.54 57.56 -25.79
CA ALA A 92 -7.67 57.39 -26.69
C ALA A 92 -8.14 58.73 -27.27
N ALA A 93 -8.09 59.81 -26.51
CA ALA A 93 -8.43 61.16 -26.98
C ALA A 93 -7.53 61.61 -28.14
N GLN A 94 -6.21 61.38 -28.06
CA GLN A 94 -5.28 61.69 -29.15
C GLN A 94 -5.55 60.85 -30.41
N PHE A 95 -5.81 59.56 -30.24
CA PHE A 95 -6.16 58.70 -31.37
C PHE A 95 -7.52 59.07 -31.98
N GLN A 96 -8.50 59.47 -31.17
CA GLN A 96 -9.80 59.96 -31.63
C GLN A 96 -9.68 61.28 -32.38
N GLU A 97 -8.81 62.20 -31.94
CA GLU A 97 -8.56 63.47 -32.62
C GLU A 97 -7.94 63.25 -34.01
N ARG A 98 -6.91 62.39 -34.11
CA ARG A 98 -6.29 62.04 -35.39
C ARG A 98 -7.24 61.33 -36.34
N ALA A 99 -8.11 60.50 -35.78
CA ALA A 99 -9.13 59.78 -36.52
C ALA A 99 -10.43 60.58 -36.73
N SER A 100 -10.50 61.85 -36.30
CA SER A 100 -11.75 62.62 -36.21
C SER A 100 -12.52 62.71 -37.52
N GLN A 101 -11.84 62.95 -38.64
CA GLN A 101 -12.46 63.04 -39.97
C GLN A 101 -13.05 61.69 -40.41
N LEU A 102 -12.39 60.59 -40.07
CA LEU A 102 -12.84 59.25 -40.40
C LEU A 102 -13.96 58.80 -39.46
N ASN A 103 -13.86 59.12 -38.17
CA ASN A 103 -14.91 58.90 -37.18
C ASN A 103 -16.20 59.63 -37.55
N ALA A 104 -16.12 60.89 -37.97
CA ALA A 104 -17.30 61.64 -38.43
C ALA A 104 -18.01 60.96 -39.61
N ARG A 105 -17.25 60.35 -40.53
CA ARG A 105 -17.81 59.60 -41.67
C ARG A 105 -18.39 58.25 -41.25
N VAL A 106 -17.75 57.57 -40.29
CA VAL A 106 -18.26 56.33 -39.70
C VAL A 106 -19.54 56.56 -38.89
N ASP A 107 -19.61 57.66 -38.13
CA ASP A 107 -20.77 58.03 -37.32
C ASP A 107 -21.95 58.55 -38.16
N ALA A 108 -21.67 59.04 -39.38
CA ALA A 108 -22.69 59.42 -40.35
C ALA A 108 -23.40 58.21 -40.99
N LEU A 109 -22.87 56.99 -40.84
CA LEU A 109 -23.52 55.77 -41.33
C LEU A 109 -24.77 55.46 -40.51
N GLN A 110 -25.89 55.20 -41.17
CA GLN A 110 -27.12 54.76 -40.51
C GLN A 110 -26.93 53.39 -39.85
N PRO A 111 -27.72 53.05 -38.80
CA PRO A 111 -27.67 51.72 -38.21
C PRO A 111 -27.94 50.62 -39.26
N GLY A 112 -26.94 49.76 -39.50
CA GLY A 112 -27.00 48.70 -40.51
C GLY A 112 -26.50 49.11 -41.90
N GLU A 113 -26.11 50.38 -42.10
CA GLU A 113 -25.44 50.85 -43.30
C GLU A 113 -23.98 50.41 -43.32
N ARG A 114 -23.52 49.95 -44.49
CA ARG A 114 -22.17 49.42 -44.69
C ARG A 114 -21.26 50.51 -45.24
N PRO A 115 -19.98 50.55 -44.85
CA PRO A 115 -19.04 51.48 -45.45
C PRO A 115 -18.86 51.14 -46.93
N ASP A 116 -18.74 52.17 -47.77
CA ASP A 116 -18.34 51.97 -49.16
C ASP A 116 -16.87 51.51 -49.26
N LEU A 117 -16.43 51.15 -50.46
CA LEU A 117 -15.07 50.64 -50.66
C LEU A 117 -14.00 51.69 -50.31
N SER A 118 -14.28 52.97 -50.56
CA SER A 118 -13.35 54.07 -50.24
C SER A 118 -13.16 54.17 -48.73
N LEU A 119 -14.26 54.23 -47.99
CA LEU A 119 -14.26 54.31 -46.52
C LEU A 119 -13.63 53.06 -45.91
N THR A 120 -13.89 51.88 -46.46
CA THR A 120 -13.28 50.61 -46.00
C THR A 120 -11.76 50.64 -46.12
N VAL A 121 -11.22 51.11 -47.26
CA VAL A 121 -9.77 51.22 -47.46
C VAL A 121 -9.14 52.24 -46.51
N GLU A 122 -9.78 53.40 -46.34
CA GLU A 122 -9.31 54.44 -45.42
C GLU A 122 -9.30 53.97 -43.95
N ILE A 123 -10.33 53.22 -43.53
CA ILE A 123 -10.39 52.58 -42.21
C ILE A 123 -9.19 51.65 -42.02
N MET A 124 -8.97 50.73 -42.96
CA MET A 124 -7.90 49.73 -42.84
C MET A 124 -6.50 50.37 -42.82
N GLN A 125 -6.25 51.38 -43.67
CA GLN A 125 -4.98 52.11 -43.71
C GLN A 125 -4.73 52.86 -42.40
N THR A 126 -5.74 53.55 -41.89
CA THR A 126 -5.61 54.33 -40.66
C THR A 126 -5.43 53.41 -39.45
N LEU A 127 -6.19 52.32 -39.37
CA LEU A 127 -6.13 51.37 -38.28
C LEU A 127 -4.75 50.69 -38.16
N SER A 128 -4.12 50.38 -39.29
CA SER A 128 -2.76 49.81 -39.30
C SER A 128 -1.75 50.72 -38.60
N GLY A 129 -1.78 52.03 -38.89
CA GLY A 129 -0.87 53.00 -38.26
C GLY A 129 -1.16 53.20 -36.77
N LEU A 130 -2.45 53.36 -36.40
CA LEU A 130 -2.85 53.53 -35.01
C LEU A 130 -2.51 52.30 -34.15
N TRP A 131 -2.62 51.09 -34.72
CA TRP A 131 -2.29 49.84 -34.04
C TRP A 131 -0.80 49.73 -33.70
N GLU A 132 0.09 50.02 -34.66
CA GLU A 132 1.53 49.98 -34.45
C GLU A 132 1.98 50.97 -33.38
N GLU A 133 1.47 52.20 -33.43
CA GLU A 133 1.78 53.24 -32.45
C GLU A 133 1.30 52.87 -31.05
N ARG A 134 0.09 52.32 -30.93
CA ARG A 134 -0.43 51.83 -29.63
C ARG A 134 0.43 50.72 -29.07
N HIS A 135 0.89 49.79 -29.92
CA HIS A 135 1.76 48.71 -29.48
C HIS A 135 3.11 49.23 -28.95
N GLN A 136 3.68 50.24 -29.61
CA GLN A 136 4.90 50.91 -29.14
C GLN A 136 4.69 51.65 -27.81
N ALA A 137 3.57 52.38 -27.66
CA ALA A 137 3.24 53.10 -26.42
C ALA A 137 3.08 52.16 -25.22
N ILE A 138 2.39 51.02 -25.39
CA ILE A 138 2.25 50.00 -24.34
C ILE A 138 3.60 49.42 -23.96
N SER A 139 4.45 49.11 -24.95
CA SER A 139 5.78 48.56 -24.73
C SER A 139 6.66 49.55 -23.94
N GLY A 140 6.67 50.83 -24.31
CA GLY A 140 7.40 51.87 -23.57
C GLY A 140 6.91 52.08 -22.14
N ARG A 141 5.60 51.97 -21.88
CA ARG A 141 5.05 52.04 -20.52
C ARG A 141 5.47 50.84 -19.68
N LEU A 142 5.50 49.64 -20.26
CA LEU A 142 6.00 48.44 -19.57
C LEU A 142 7.46 48.57 -19.18
N ASP A 143 8.31 49.06 -20.09
CA ASP A 143 9.73 49.31 -19.79
C ASP A 143 9.92 50.33 -18.67
N THR A 144 9.10 51.39 -18.66
CA THR A 144 9.11 52.40 -17.59
C THR A 144 8.72 51.79 -16.25
N LEU A 145 7.64 51.00 -16.20
CA LEU A 145 7.20 50.31 -14.97
C LEU A 145 8.25 49.32 -14.45
N ILE A 146 8.91 48.58 -15.35
CA ILE A 146 9.99 47.64 -14.98
C ILE A 146 11.15 48.42 -14.34
N ASN A 147 11.53 49.55 -14.93
CA ASN A 147 12.60 50.40 -14.40
C ASN A 147 12.22 51.04 -13.06
N GLU A 148 10.98 51.50 -12.90
CA GLU A 148 10.47 52.06 -11.64
C GLU A 148 10.38 51.01 -10.53
N LEU A 149 9.89 49.80 -10.84
CA LEU A 149 9.85 48.69 -9.89
C LEU A 149 11.26 48.29 -9.45
N SER A 150 12.20 48.20 -10.39
CA SER A 150 13.60 47.91 -10.09
C SER A 150 14.24 49.00 -9.22
N SER A 151 13.95 50.27 -9.49
CA SER A 151 14.40 51.43 -8.71
C SER A 151 13.79 51.46 -7.31
N ASN A 152 12.49 51.16 -7.19
CA ASN A 152 11.80 51.11 -5.90
C ASN A 152 12.26 49.91 -5.07
N GLN A 153 12.54 48.77 -5.70
CA GLN A 153 13.16 47.61 -5.06
C GLN A 153 14.58 47.94 -4.56
N ALA A 154 15.34 48.75 -5.30
CA ALA A 154 16.65 49.24 -4.86
C ALA A 154 16.54 50.27 -3.71
N LYS A 155 15.47 51.08 -3.67
CA LYS A 155 15.21 52.06 -2.61
C LYS A 155 14.68 51.44 -1.31
N LEU A 156 13.88 50.38 -1.39
CA LEU A 156 13.27 49.66 -0.26
C LEU A 156 14.24 48.64 0.37
N GLY A 157 15.50 49.03 0.60
CA GLY A 157 16.61 48.16 1.02
C GLY A 157 16.20 47.05 1.99
N SER A 158 16.70 45.83 1.74
CA SER A 158 16.36 44.55 2.41
C SER A 158 16.19 44.63 3.94
N VAL A 159 16.88 45.56 4.60
CA VAL A 159 16.82 45.83 6.04
C VAL A 159 15.42 46.24 6.53
N GLN A 160 14.64 47.00 5.75
CA GLN A 160 13.30 47.43 6.15
C GLN A 160 12.26 46.30 6.07
N LEU A 161 12.38 45.43 5.07
CA LEU A 161 11.55 44.23 4.95
C LEU A 161 11.87 43.21 6.05
N GLU A 162 13.16 43.06 6.40
CA GLU A 162 13.58 42.18 7.48
C GLU A 162 13.10 42.68 8.85
N THR A 163 13.16 44.00 9.12
CA THR A 163 12.63 44.57 10.37
C THR A 163 11.10 44.49 10.47
N ALA A 164 10.37 44.70 9.37
CA ALA A 164 8.93 44.51 9.34
C ALA A 164 8.55 43.03 9.61
N HIS A 165 9.24 42.09 8.96
CA HIS A 165 9.04 40.67 9.20
C HIS A 165 9.35 40.27 10.65
N GLN A 166 10.46 40.73 11.22
CA GLN A 166 10.80 40.48 12.62
C GLN A 166 9.74 41.04 13.59
N SER A 167 9.18 42.21 13.30
CA SER A 167 8.09 42.80 14.09
C SER A 167 6.83 41.94 14.05
N ASP A 168 6.43 41.45 12.88
CA ASP A 168 5.26 40.60 12.71
C ASP A 168 5.41 39.25 13.43
N GLU A 169 6.59 38.62 13.33
CA GLU A 169 6.87 37.37 14.03
C GLU A 169 6.90 37.55 15.55
N LEU A 170 7.47 38.65 16.06
CA LEU A 170 7.42 38.98 17.49
C LEU A 170 5.98 39.18 17.98
N GLN A 171 5.12 39.79 17.18
CA GLN A 171 3.71 39.97 17.52
C GLN A 171 2.96 38.63 17.55
N ARG A 172 3.23 37.71 16.61
CA ARG A 172 2.66 36.35 16.64
C ARG A 172 3.10 35.57 17.87
N VAL A 173 4.39 35.60 18.20
CA VAL A 173 4.90 34.95 19.42
C VAL A 173 4.21 35.51 20.66
N SER A 174 4.00 36.84 20.72
CA SER A 174 3.28 37.48 21.82
C SER A 174 1.83 36.97 21.97
N LEU A 175 1.10 36.83 20.86
CA LEU A 175 -0.26 36.28 20.88
C LEU A 175 -0.30 34.84 21.38
N VAL A 176 0.63 33.99 20.93
CA VAL A 176 0.72 32.58 21.34
C VAL A 176 1.04 32.46 22.83
N VAL A 177 2.03 33.22 23.32
CA VAL A 177 2.43 33.20 24.73
C VAL A 177 1.29 33.70 25.62
N THR A 178 0.59 34.75 25.20
CA THR A 178 -0.59 35.27 25.90
C THR A 178 -1.71 34.24 25.94
N GLY A 179 -1.97 33.54 24.82
CA GLY A 179 -2.94 32.45 24.75
C GLY A 179 -2.61 31.31 25.73
N ALA A 180 -1.35 30.85 25.74
CA ALA A 180 -0.90 29.80 26.65
C ALA A 180 -1.01 30.21 28.13
N LEU A 181 -0.66 31.45 28.47
CA LEU A 181 -0.80 31.97 29.84
C LEU A 181 -2.28 32.04 30.26
N ASN A 182 -3.18 32.44 29.36
CA ASN A 182 -4.62 32.46 29.62
C ASN A 182 -5.19 31.05 29.85
N GLU A 183 -4.78 30.05 29.06
CA GLU A 183 -5.17 28.65 29.27
C GLU A 183 -4.71 28.12 30.62
N MET A 184 -3.48 28.48 31.03
CA MET A 184 -2.94 28.17 32.36
C MET A 184 -3.55 29.01 33.49
N ARG A 185 -4.49 29.93 33.17
CA ARG A 185 -5.13 30.89 34.09
C ARG A 185 -4.12 31.77 34.85
N GLU A 186 -3.00 32.07 34.22
CA GLU A 186 -2.00 32.99 34.74
C GLU A 186 -2.40 34.45 34.42
N VAL A 187 -2.27 35.33 35.42
CA VAL A 187 -2.58 36.75 35.24
C VAL A 187 -1.34 37.47 34.72
N VAL A 188 -1.44 38.02 33.50
CA VAL A 188 -0.37 38.81 32.86
C VAL A 188 -0.60 40.30 33.14
N PRO A 189 0.31 40.99 33.85
CA PRO A 189 0.22 42.43 34.04
C PRO A 189 0.28 43.20 32.71
N ALA A 190 -0.51 44.26 32.59
CA ALA A 190 -0.50 45.11 31.41
C ALA A 190 0.89 45.72 31.19
N GLY A 191 1.45 45.54 29.98
CA GLY A 191 2.77 46.05 29.61
C GLY A 191 3.95 45.17 30.01
N GLU A 192 3.74 43.96 30.54
CA GLU A 192 4.84 43.02 30.83
C GLU A 192 5.59 42.65 29.52
N PRO A 193 6.93 42.77 29.46
CA PRO A 193 7.70 42.41 28.26
C PRO A 193 7.55 40.94 27.87
N LEU A 194 7.53 40.64 26.57
CA LEU A 194 7.34 39.28 26.05
C LEU A 194 8.29 38.23 26.66
N GLY A 195 9.57 38.58 26.86
CA GLY A 195 10.54 37.68 27.49
C GLY A 195 10.17 37.28 28.92
N GLN A 196 9.54 38.17 29.68
CA GLN A 196 9.07 37.87 31.04
C GLN A 196 7.80 37.01 31.01
N GLN A 197 6.89 37.27 30.07
CA GLN A 197 5.70 36.44 29.84
C GLN A 197 6.10 35.00 29.48
N VAL A 198 7.07 34.83 28.57
CA VAL A 198 7.65 33.52 28.21
C VAL A 198 8.26 32.84 29.44
N GLY A 199 9.06 33.56 30.23
CA GLY A 199 9.65 33.03 31.47
C GLY A 199 8.60 32.53 32.47
N ARG A 200 7.50 33.27 32.63
CA ARG A 200 6.36 32.89 33.47
C ARG A 200 5.69 31.61 32.95
N ALA A 201 5.40 31.55 31.65
CA ALA A 201 4.80 30.37 31.02
C ALA A 201 5.65 29.11 31.25
N PHE A 202 6.97 29.21 31.04
CA PHE A 202 7.88 28.09 31.28
C PHE A 202 7.97 27.70 32.76
N SER A 203 8.01 28.66 33.67
CA SER A 203 8.02 28.38 35.10
C SER A 203 6.76 27.63 35.53
N ARG A 204 5.59 28.08 35.04
CA ARG A 204 4.32 27.45 35.34
C ARG A 204 4.24 26.02 34.79
N TYR A 205 4.60 25.85 33.52
CA TYR A 205 4.65 24.54 32.89
C TYR A 205 5.56 23.56 33.65
N ARG A 206 6.73 24.01 34.13
CA ARG A 206 7.63 23.17 34.94
C ARG A 206 7.01 22.76 36.28
N GLN A 207 6.25 23.64 36.92
CA GLN A 207 5.55 23.34 38.16
C GLN A 207 4.44 22.30 37.95
N ASP A 208 3.64 22.46 36.91
CA ASP A 208 2.56 21.52 36.57
C ASP A 208 3.14 20.15 36.16
N LEU A 209 4.22 20.14 35.38
CA LEU A 209 4.95 18.92 35.03
C LEU A 209 5.51 18.21 36.29
N ALA A 210 6.07 18.98 37.24
CA ALA A 210 6.57 18.41 38.50
C ALA A 210 5.43 17.90 39.39
N ALA A 211 4.27 18.55 39.40
CA ALA A 211 3.08 18.07 40.10
C ALA A 211 2.55 16.77 39.49
N SER A 212 2.42 16.72 38.17
CA SER A 212 2.01 15.52 37.42
C SER A 212 2.96 14.34 37.64
N ARG A 213 4.28 14.58 37.59
CA ARG A 213 5.29 13.56 37.91
C ARG A 213 5.15 13.02 39.33
N ARG A 214 4.95 13.90 40.31
CA ARG A 214 4.71 13.48 41.71
C ARG A 214 3.44 12.66 41.85
N HIS A 215 2.37 13.04 41.15
CA HIS A 215 1.12 12.27 41.15
C HIS A 215 1.30 10.88 40.53
N ALA A 216 1.95 10.79 39.37
CA ALA A 216 2.25 9.52 38.71
C ALA A 216 3.15 8.62 39.56
N GLN A 217 4.20 9.17 40.19
CA GLN A 217 5.04 8.43 41.13
C GLN A 217 4.25 7.96 42.35
N GLY A 218 3.34 8.79 42.86
CA GLY A 218 2.39 8.44 43.92
C GLY A 218 1.54 7.22 43.54
N MET A 219 0.93 7.24 42.35
CA MET A 219 0.14 6.11 41.82
C MET A 219 0.97 4.84 41.69
N VAL A 220 2.17 4.92 41.08
CA VAL A 220 3.05 3.75 40.95
C VAL A 220 3.41 3.16 42.31
N SER A 221 3.70 4.02 43.29
CA SER A 221 4.01 3.58 44.66
C SER A 221 2.81 2.93 45.37
N ALA A 222 1.60 3.42 45.09
CA ALA A 222 0.35 2.86 45.64
C ALA A 222 0.04 1.50 45.00
N THR A 223 0.15 1.39 43.67
CA THR A 223 -0.02 0.13 42.94
C THR A 223 1.00 -0.92 43.41
N ARG A 224 2.26 -0.54 43.60
CA ARG A 224 3.28 -1.44 44.13
C ARG A 224 2.93 -1.93 45.54
N ARG A 225 2.49 -1.05 46.44
CA ARG A 225 2.04 -1.44 47.80
C ARG A 225 0.85 -2.39 47.76
N LEU A 226 -0.10 -2.17 46.85
CA LEU A 226 -1.23 -3.08 46.65
C LEU A 226 -0.78 -4.46 46.17
N LEU A 227 0.13 -4.52 45.19
CA LEU A 227 0.69 -5.77 44.69
C LEU A 227 1.48 -6.52 45.77
N ASP A 228 2.30 -5.82 46.55
CA ASP A 228 3.03 -6.40 47.69
C ASP A 228 2.06 -6.97 48.74
N ALA A 229 0.95 -6.29 49.00
CA ALA A 229 -0.09 -6.76 49.90
C ALA A 229 -0.83 -8.01 49.38
N MET A 230 -1.16 -8.06 48.09
CA MET A 230 -1.72 -9.26 47.45
C MET A 230 -0.74 -10.43 47.50
N GLY A 231 0.54 -10.17 47.24
CA GLY A 231 1.61 -11.16 47.34
C GLY A 231 1.79 -11.69 48.77
N ALA A 232 1.68 -10.83 49.78
CA ALA A 232 1.71 -11.21 51.18
C ALA A 232 0.54 -12.13 51.56
N ILE A 233 -0.68 -11.86 51.07
CA ILE A 233 -1.85 -12.72 51.29
C ILE A 233 -1.62 -14.11 50.68
N ALA A 234 -1.22 -14.17 49.41
CA ALA A 234 -0.93 -15.42 48.73
C ALA A 234 0.19 -16.22 49.43
N SER A 235 1.18 -15.51 49.98
CA SER A 235 2.35 -16.10 50.66
C SER A 235 2.18 -16.28 52.17
N ARG A 236 1.00 -15.98 52.73
CA ARG A 236 0.69 -16.09 54.18
C ARG A 236 1.60 -15.25 55.09
N ARG A 237 2.00 -14.08 54.62
CA ARG A 237 2.75 -13.10 55.41
C ARG A 237 1.82 -12.00 55.92
N GLU A 238 2.30 -11.27 56.92
CA GLU A 238 1.60 -10.11 57.43
C GLU A 238 1.41 -9.08 56.30
N VAL A 239 0.17 -8.61 56.13
CA VAL A 239 -0.16 -7.67 55.07
C VAL A 239 0.34 -6.29 55.49
N PRO A 240 1.16 -5.60 54.68
CA PRO A 240 1.63 -4.26 55.00
C PRO A 240 0.45 -3.30 55.16
N ALA A 241 0.61 -2.25 55.97
CA ALA A 241 -0.41 -1.24 56.19
C ALA A 241 -0.80 -0.54 54.88
N LEU A 242 -2.10 -0.51 54.59
CA LEU A 242 -2.65 0.01 53.35
C LEU A 242 -3.45 1.29 53.60
N PRO A 243 -3.62 2.14 52.58
CA PRO A 243 -4.57 3.24 52.63
C PRO A 243 -6.01 2.71 52.84
N PRO A 244 -6.89 3.45 53.53
CA PRO A 244 -8.25 3.01 53.84
C PRO A 244 -9.09 2.67 52.60
N GLU A 245 -8.81 3.32 51.47
CA GLU A 245 -9.45 3.07 50.17
C GLU A 245 -9.16 1.66 49.62
N ALA A 246 -8.02 1.06 49.98
CA ALA A 246 -7.56 -0.24 49.49
C ALA A 246 -7.90 -1.41 50.43
N GLU A 247 -8.36 -1.13 51.65
CA GLU A 247 -8.70 -2.16 52.65
C GLU A 247 -9.87 -3.03 52.19
N SER A 248 -10.86 -2.45 51.50
CA SER A 248 -12.03 -3.17 50.97
C SER A 248 -11.65 -4.20 49.91
N VAL A 249 -10.78 -3.81 48.97
CA VAL A 249 -10.27 -4.69 47.90
C VAL A 249 -9.47 -5.85 48.50
N ILE A 250 -8.64 -5.57 49.50
CA ILE A 250 -7.82 -6.58 50.16
C ILE A 250 -8.66 -7.55 51.01
N ALA A 251 -9.76 -7.09 51.59
CA ALA A 251 -10.73 -7.97 52.24
C ALA A 251 -11.34 -8.97 51.24
N GLU A 252 -11.70 -8.54 50.03
CA GLU A 252 -12.19 -9.43 48.98
C GLU A 252 -11.11 -10.39 48.46
N VAL A 253 -9.86 -9.92 48.32
CA VAL A 253 -8.72 -10.80 47.94
C VAL A 253 -8.49 -11.88 49.01
N ARG A 254 -8.64 -11.57 50.30
CA ARG A 254 -8.57 -12.58 51.38
C ARG A 254 -9.68 -13.62 51.29
N LYS A 255 -10.92 -13.21 50.98
CA LYS A 255 -12.03 -14.14 50.77
C LYS A 255 -11.76 -15.07 49.58
N LEU A 256 -11.27 -14.52 48.48
CA LEU A 256 -10.90 -15.30 47.29
C LEU A 256 -9.79 -16.32 47.58
N ASP A 257 -8.74 -15.91 48.31
CA ASP A 257 -7.67 -16.83 48.72
C ASP A 257 -8.20 -17.95 49.64
N GLN A 258 -9.14 -17.64 50.53
CA GLN A 258 -9.81 -18.64 51.35
C GLN A 258 -10.63 -19.62 50.51
N SER A 259 -11.49 -19.14 49.61
CA SER A 259 -12.28 -19.99 48.71
C SER A 259 -11.41 -20.86 47.82
N ARG A 260 -10.28 -20.32 47.34
CA ARG A 260 -9.28 -21.09 46.59
C ARG A 260 -8.73 -22.25 47.41
N ARG A 261 -8.43 -22.04 48.70
CA ARG A 261 -7.92 -23.11 49.58
C ARG A 261 -8.95 -24.20 49.83
N GLU A 262 -10.21 -23.82 50.01
CA GLU A 262 -11.32 -24.77 50.16
C GLU A 262 -11.47 -25.63 48.90
N LEU A 263 -11.34 -25.03 47.72
CA LEU A 263 -11.31 -25.75 46.43
C LEU A 263 -10.07 -26.65 46.30
N GLU A 264 -8.87 -26.17 46.66
CA GLU A 264 -7.65 -26.99 46.64
C GLU A 264 -7.74 -28.17 47.61
N GLY A 265 -8.36 -27.99 48.78
CA GLY A 265 -8.69 -29.05 49.72
C GLY A 265 -9.64 -30.08 49.11
N SER A 266 -10.75 -29.60 48.55
CA SER A 266 -11.75 -30.44 47.87
C SER A 266 -11.15 -31.24 46.72
N VAL A 267 -10.27 -30.63 45.92
CA VAL A 267 -9.55 -31.32 44.82
C VAL A 267 -8.60 -32.40 45.36
N ARG A 268 -7.91 -32.13 46.47
CA ARG A 268 -7.05 -33.14 47.12
C ARG A 268 -7.87 -34.31 47.63
N ASP A 269 -9.02 -34.04 48.25
CA ASP A 269 -9.92 -35.07 48.76
C ASP A 269 -10.52 -35.88 47.60
N LEU A 270 -10.96 -35.23 46.52
CA LEU A 270 -11.44 -35.90 45.30
C LEU A 270 -10.35 -36.75 44.66
N ARG A 271 -9.09 -36.29 44.62
CA ARG A 271 -7.96 -37.10 44.15
C ARG A 271 -7.72 -38.32 45.05
N GLY A 272 -7.85 -38.16 46.36
CA GLY A 272 -7.81 -39.27 47.30
C GLY A 272 -8.93 -40.28 47.07
N GLN A 273 -10.16 -39.81 46.81
CA GLN A 273 -11.30 -40.64 46.45
C GLN A 273 -11.09 -41.36 45.12
N ILE A 274 -10.59 -40.67 44.10
CA ILE A 274 -10.25 -41.27 42.80
C ILE A 274 -9.19 -42.36 42.98
N ALA A 275 -8.11 -42.08 43.71
CA ALA A 275 -7.07 -43.09 43.96
C ALA A 275 -7.63 -44.32 44.70
N LYS A 276 -8.54 -44.10 45.66
CA LYS A 276 -9.24 -45.19 46.36
C LYS A 276 -10.14 -45.98 45.40
N LEU A 277 -10.95 -45.31 44.59
CA LEU A 277 -11.82 -45.93 43.59
C LEU A 277 -11.03 -46.63 42.48
N GLU A 278 -9.86 -46.12 42.12
CA GLU A 278 -8.95 -46.77 41.17
C GLU A 278 -8.33 -48.02 41.78
N ALA A 279 -7.98 -48.01 43.07
CA ALA A 279 -7.52 -49.20 43.79
C ALA A 279 -8.64 -50.24 43.91
N GLU A 280 -9.85 -49.84 44.33
CA GLU A 280 -11.05 -50.70 44.37
C GLU A 280 -11.39 -51.24 42.98
N ARG A 281 -11.30 -50.40 41.93
CA ARG A 281 -11.45 -50.84 40.54
C ARG A 281 -10.37 -51.83 40.16
N HIS A 282 -9.11 -51.62 40.56
CA HIS A 282 -8.02 -52.53 40.23
C HIS A 282 -8.23 -53.89 40.89
N GLU A 283 -8.63 -53.91 42.16
CA GLU A 283 -9.00 -55.12 42.90
C GLU A 283 -10.18 -55.85 42.25
N LEU A 284 -11.26 -55.12 41.90
CA LEU A 284 -12.40 -55.68 41.17
C LEU A 284 -12.02 -56.15 39.76
N MET A 285 -11.12 -55.45 39.06
CA MET A 285 -10.60 -55.87 37.76
C MET A 285 -9.70 -57.10 37.90
N GLU A 286 -8.96 -57.26 39.00
CA GLU A 286 -8.22 -58.48 39.30
C GLU A 286 -9.16 -59.64 39.63
N GLU A 287 -10.25 -59.39 40.36
CA GLU A 287 -11.30 -60.38 40.62
C GLU A 287 -12.03 -60.78 39.34
N VAL A 288 -12.39 -59.81 38.49
CA VAL A 288 -12.98 -60.05 37.17
C VAL A 288 -11.99 -60.78 36.29
N ALA A 289 -10.73 -60.35 36.21
CA ALA A 289 -9.69 -61.08 35.48
C ALA A 289 -9.44 -62.48 36.07
N ALA A 290 -9.62 -62.71 37.38
CA ALA A 290 -9.51 -64.03 37.98
C ALA A 290 -10.75 -64.90 37.68
N ARG A 291 -11.94 -64.29 37.59
CA ARG A 291 -13.19 -64.92 37.16
C ARG A 291 -13.22 -65.20 35.67
N ASP A 292 -12.74 -64.30 34.84
CA ASP A 292 -12.54 -64.45 33.40
C ASP A 292 -11.44 -65.47 33.14
N ARG A 293 -10.32 -65.45 33.88
CA ARG A 293 -9.34 -66.56 33.85
C ARG A 293 -9.94 -67.88 34.34
N ARG A 294 -11.02 -67.90 35.13
CA ARG A 294 -11.75 -69.13 35.47
C ARG A 294 -12.74 -69.50 34.36
N LEU A 295 -13.50 -68.56 33.82
CA LEU A 295 -14.47 -68.74 32.74
C LEU A 295 -13.78 -69.13 31.43
N SER A 296 -12.72 -68.44 31.00
CA SER A 296 -11.78 -68.85 29.94
C SER A 296 -10.93 -70.08 30.29
N ARG A 297 -10.97 -70.63 31.51
CA ARG A 297 -10.46 -71.99 31.79
C ARG A 297 -11.55 -73.05 31.63
N TYR A 298 -12.81 -72.67 31.66
CA TYR A 298 -13.97 -73.56 31.63
C TYR A 298 -14.72 -73.58 30.29
N GLU A 299 -14.75 -72.47 29.55
CA GLU A 299 -15.51 -72.33 28.31
C GLU A 299 -14.63 -72.67 27.10
N GLU A 300 -13.44 -72.09 26.99
CA GLU A 300 -12.47 -72.35 25.92
C GLU A 300 -11.10 -71.91 26.44
N GLY A 301 -10.07 -72.76 26.40
CA GLY A 301 -8.72 -72.30 26.78
C GLY A 301 -8.30 -71.03 26.03
N ASP A 302 -8.36 -69.89 26.71
CA ASP A 302 -7.73 -68.58 26.47
C ASP A 302 -7.56 -68.13 24.99
N ALA A 303 -8.58 -67.48 24.39
CA ALA A 303 -8.61 -67.19 22.93
C ALA A 303 -9.19 -65.81 22.50
N GLY A 304 -9.08 -64.75 23.31
CA GLY A 304 -9.71 -63.46 22.97
C GLY A 304 -8.85 -62.46 22.17
N ASP A 305 -7.64 -62.17 22.64
CA ASP A 305 -6.70 -61.21 22.01
C ASP A 305 -5.38 -61.90 21.57
N ILE A 306 -5.35 -63.21 21.82
CA ILE A 306 -4.35 -64.17 21.40
C ILE A 306 -4.55 -64.51 19.93
N ASP A 307 -5.75 -64.35 19.35
CA ASP A 307 -6.14 -65.16 18.20
C ASP A 307 -5.58 -64.71 16.84
N GLU A 308 -5.49 -63.41 16.51
CA GLU A 308 -4.85 -62.98 15.24
C GLU A 308 -3.31 -63.10 15.29
N ARG A 309 -2.73 -62.88 16.47
CA ARG A 309 -1.28 -62.92 16.71
C ARG A 309 -0.76 -64.35 16.83
N LEU A 310 -1.46 -65.22 17.58
CA LEU A 310 -1.15 -66.66 17.63
C LEU A 310 -1.45 -67.35 16.30
N LYS A 311 -2.39 -66.86 15.50
CA LYS A 311 -2.60 -67.36 14.13
C LYS A 311 -1.37 -67.10 13.26
N ILE A 312 -0.77 -65.90 13.29
CA ILE A 312 0.47 -65.60 12.56
C ILE A 312 1.68 -66.35 13.15
N TYR A 313 1.77 -66.54 14.48
CA TYR A 313 2.82 -67.36 15.10
C TYR A 313 2.69 -68.86 14.79
N ARG A 314 1.47 -69.42 14.81
CA ARG A 314 1.21 -70.83 14.47
C ARG A 314 1.54 -71.12 13.00
N GLU A 315 1.24 -70.17 12.09
CA GLU A 315 1.68 -70.24 10.68
C GLU A 315 3.20 -70.17 10.53
N ALA A 316 3.89 -69.34 11.34
CA ALA A 316 5.36 -69.27 11.34
C ALA A 316 6.01 -70.57 11.85
N PHE A 317 5.47 -71.17 12.90
CA PHE A 317 5.99 -72.42 13.46
C PHE A 317 5.72 -73.64 12.56
N GLY A 318 4.56 -73.71 11.89
CA GLY A 318 4.29 -74.75 10.89
C GLY A 318 5.24 -74.70 9.68
N LEU A 319 5.68 -73.51 9.26
CA LEU A 319 6.70 -73.34 8.23
C LEU A 319 8.09 -73.75 8.73
N LEU A 320 8.42 -73.51 10.00
CA LEU A 320 9.70 -73.91 10.59
C LEU A 320 9.86 -75.44 10.65
N GLU A 321 8.82 -76.17 11.06
CA GLU A 321 8.85 -77.63 11.22
C GLU A 321 8.89 -78.39 9.89
N THR A 322 8.36 -77.78 8.82
CA THR A 322 8.35 -78.36 7.46
C THR A 322 9.55 -77.91 6.61
N GLY A 323 10.47 -77.11 7.18
CA GLY A 323 11.67 -76.61 6.51
C GLY A 323 11.45 -75.42 5.56
N GLY A 324 10.30 -74.75 5.65
CA GLY A 324 9.95 -73.54 4.90
C GLY A 324 10.42 -72.23 5.56
N ASP A 325 10.26 -71.11 4.85
CA ASP A 325 10.72 -69.79 5.30
C ASP A 325 9.75 -69.13 6.31
N HIS A 326 10.00 -69.38 7.58
CA HIS A 326 9.28 -68.87 8.75
C HIS A 326 9.62 -67.40 9.09
N ARG A 327 10.71 -66.83 8.53
CA ARG A 327 11.15 -65.46 8.87
C ARG A 327 10.16 -64.40 8.38
N ALA A 328 9.52 -64.62 7.22
CA ALA A 328 8.55 -63.70 6.64
C ALA A 328 7.26 -63.53 7.49
N LYS A 329 6.88 -64.54 8.26
CA LYS A 329 5.72 -64.52 9.16
C LYS A 329 6.04 -63.89 10.51
N LEU A 330 7.25 -64.14 11.03
CA LEU A 330 7.76 -63.40 12.19
C LEU A 330 7.88 -61.89 11.90
N ASP A 331 8.23 -61.50 10.67
CA ASP A 331 8.22 -60.10 10.21
C ASP A 331 6.81 -59.49 10.03
N GLN A 332 5.73 -60.27 10.04
CA GLN A 332 4.35 -59.76 10.06
C GLN A 332 3.87 -59.46 11.49
N VAL A 333 4.32 -60.21 12.49
CA VAL A 333 4.08 -59.87 13.90
C VAL A 333 4.86 -58.62 14.27
N ARG A 334 6.07 -58.48 13.70
CA ARG A 334 6.83 -57.24 13.66
C ARG A 334 6.19 -56.13 12.81
N LYS A 335 4.93 -56.22 12.40
CA LYS A 335 4.24 -55.09 11.74
C LYS A 335 3.04 -54.59 12.52
N LEU A 336 2.73 -55.22 13.66
CA LEU A 336 1.80 -54.71 14.67
C LEU A 336 2.52 -53.74 15.64
N GLU A 337 3.51 -53.02 15.12
CA GLU A 337 4.84 -52.85 15.71
C GLU A 337 5.24 -51.37 15.84
N ARG A 338 4.75 -50.70 16.88
CA ARG A 338 5.32 -49.43 17.38
C ARG A 338 6.08 -49.67 18.67
N VAL A 339 7.04 -50.59 18.62
CA VAL A 339 7.77 -51.04 19.81
C VAL A 339 9.26 -51.01 19.53
N ILE A 340 9.98 -50.19 20.29
CA ILE A 340 11.44 -50.16 20.34
C ILE A 340 11.85 -51.07 21.48
N SER A 341 12.51 -52.18 21.17
CA SER A 341 12.96 -53.17 22.17
C SER A 341 14.47 -53.03 22.39
N LEU A 342 14.86 -52.76 23.63
CA LEU A 342 16.25 -52.51 24.03
C LEU A 342 16.59 -53.32 25.28
N ASN A 343 17.87 -53.55 25.54
CA ASN A 343 18.33 -53.98 26.86
C ASN A 343 18.61 -52.76 27.76
N ASP A 344 18.74 -52.98 29.07
CA ASP A 344 19.00 -51.91 30.06
C ASP A 344 20.23 -51.05 29.70
N GLU A 345 21.29 -51.67 29.16
CA GLU A 345 22.52 -50.97 28.80
C GLU A 345 22.31 -50.02 27.60
N ALA A 346 21.62 -50.49 26.55
CA ALA A 346 21.33 -49.70 25.36
C ALA A 346 20.33 -48.57 25.67
N GLU A 347 19.29 -48.83 26.48
CA GLU A 347 18.37 -47.78 26.92
C GLU A 347 19.12 -46.72 27.74
N GLY A 348 19.92 -47.15 28.72
CA GLY A 348 20.71 -46.25 29.56
C GLY A 348 21.78 -45.47 28.79
N HIS A 349 22.33 -46.03 27.71
CA HIS A 349 23.21 -45.30 26.80
C HIS A 349 22.44 -44.21 26.03
N ALA A 350 21.40 -44.59 25.30
CA ALA A 350 20.60 -43.68 24.47
C ALA A 350 19.98 -42.55 25.31
N ALA A 351 19.45 -42.87 26.49
CA ALA A 351 18.90 -41.87 27.40
C ALA A 351 19.95 -40.86 27.88
N ARG A 352 21.19 -41.29 28.16
CA ARG A 352 22.30 -40.39 28.58
C ARG A 352 22.79 -39.50 27.44
N VAL A 353 22.90 -40.04 26.22
CA VAL A 353 23.31 -39.26 25.05
C VAL A 353 22.24 -38.22 24.72
N ALA A 354 20.97 -38.63 24.68
CA ALA A 354 19.84 -37.72 24.49
C ALA A 354 19.77 -36.63 25.56
N ASP A 355 19.98 -36.98 26.83
CA ASP A 355 20.01 -36.00 27.93
C ASP A 355 21.11 -34.94 27.71
N ARG A 356 22.30 -35.34 27.24
CA ARG A 356 23.39 -34.40 26.96
C ARG A 356 23.00 -33.40 25.87
N HIS A 357 22.44 -33.87 24.76
CA HIS A 357 21.96 -33.00 23.69
C HIS A 357 20.83 -32.08 24.18
N LEU A 358 19.90 -32.62 24.96
CA LEU A 358 18.83 -31.83 25.58
C LEU A 358 19.37 -30.75 26.55
N ALA A 359 20.48 -31.01 27.24
CA ALA A 359 21.17 -30.02 28.06
C ALA A 359 21.62 -28.81 27.24
N GLU A 360 22.32 -29.10 26.14
CA GLU A 360 22.88 -28.07 25.28
C GLU A 360 21.77 -27.31 24.54
N MET A 361 20.70 -28.01 24.11
CA MET A 361 19.49 -27.37 23.59
C MET A 361 18.86 -26.43 24.63
N ALA A 362 18.68 -26.87 25.88
CA ALA A 362 18.10 -26.04 26.93
C ALA A 362 18.94 -24.80 27.24
N LYS A 363 20.28 -24.90 27.15
CA LYS A 363 21.19 -23.75 27.27
C LYS A 363 21.00 -22.79 26.10
N CYS A 364 21.00 -23.28 24.86
CA CYS A 364 20.76 -22.46 23.68
C CYS A 364 19.39 -21.76 23.75
N LEU A 365 18.34 -22.49 24.17
CA LEU A 365 16.99 -21.93 24.37
C LEU A 365 16.97 -20.87 25.48
N THR A 366 17.78 -21.01 26.52
CA THR A 366 17.91 -19.98 27.58
C THR A 366 18.50 -18.70 27.02
N ASP A 367 19.55 -18.82 26.21
CA ASP A 367 20.23 -17.68 25.58
C ASP A 367 19.32 -17.02 24.52
N LEU A 368 18.63 -17.81 23.70
CA LEU A 368 17.63 -17.33 22.73
C LEU A 368 16.47 -16.61 23.43
N ARG A 369 15.98 -17.14 24.55
CA ARG A 369 14.93 -16.52 25.35
C ARG A 369 15.35 -15.19 25.97
N ALA A 370 16.65 -15.01 26.24
CA ALA A 370 17.19 -13.74 26.71
C ALA A 370 17.18 -12.66 25.61
N ILE A 371 17.23 -13.07 24.33
CA ILE A 371 17.09 -12.17 23.17
C ILE A 371 15.62 -11.81 22.94
N VAL A 372 14.74 -12.82 22.86
CA VAL A 372 13.30 -12.64 22.67
C VAL A 372 12.51 -13.71 23.41
N VAL A 373 11.46 -13.34 24.14
CA VAL A 373 10.66 -14.31 24.91
C VAL A 373 9.54 -14.87 24.03
N LEU A 374 9.75 -16.07 23.46
CA LEU A 374 8.74 -16.77 22.66
C LEU A 374 8.17 -18.00 23.41
N ALA A 375 9.06 -18.87 23.88
CA ALA A 375 8.69 -20.10 24.60
C ALA A 375 8.71 -19.94 26.14
N GLU A 376 8.20 -20.95 26.86
CA GLU A 376 8.28 -21.00 28.33
C GLU A 376 9.74 -21.13 28.83
N ASP A 377 9.93 -21.08 30.15
CA ASP A 377 11.27 -21.17 30.76
C ASP A 377 11.95 -22.52 30.44
N PRO A 378 13.10 -22.52 29.72
CA PRO A 378 13.85 -23.74 29.37
C PRO A 378 14.33 -24.53 30.59
N ARG A 379 14.30 -23.95 31.79
CA ARG A 379 14.52 -24.67 33.06
C ARG A 379 13.58 -25.86 33.26
N ARG A 380 12.44 -25.94 32.55
CA ARG A 380 11.57 -27.13 32.54
C ARG A 380 12.27 -28.41 32.04
N TYR A 381 13.30 -28.26 31.22
CA TYR A 381 14.16 -29.36 30.74
C TYR A 381 15.33 -29.67 31.69
N ARG A 382 15.51 -28.85 32.74
CA ARG A 382 16.56 -28.98 33.78
C ARG A 382 16.07 -28.59 35.18
N PRO A 383 14.97 -29.16 35.72
CA PRO A 383 14.49 -28.73 37.02
C PRO A 383 15.38 -29.23 38.14
N ARG A 384 15.65 -28.33 39.09
CA ARG A 384 16.41 -28.63 40.31
C ARG A 384 15.52 -28.99 41.51
N LEU A 385 14.21 -28.73 41.44
CA LEU A 385 13.24 -28.96 42.51
C LEU A 385 11.87 -29.41 41.93
N PHE A 386 11.32 -30.47 42.53
CA PHE A 386 10.01 -31.16 42.39
C PHE A 386 9.09 -30.94 41.17
N GLY A 387 8.54 -32.07 40.69
CA GLY A 387 7.38 -32.13 39.79
C GLY A 387 7.72 -31.81 38.34
N ASN A 388 8.07 -32.84 37.55
CA ASN A 388 8.33 -32.65 36.13
C ASN A 388 7.34 -33.45 35.26
N ARG A 389 7.03 -32.90 34.09
CA ARG A 389 6.16 -33.54 33.09
C ARG A 389 6.83 -34.78 32.47
N TYR A 390 8.16 -34.84 32.50
CA TYR A 390 8.93 -35.90 31.85
C TYR A 390 9.74 -36.74 32.85
N GLU A 391 9.93 -38.01 32.52
CA GLU A 391 10.74 -38.96 33.26
C GLU A 391 12.16 -39.04 32.68
N PHE A 392 13.02 -38.06 32.99
CA PHE A 392 14.36 -37.91 32.37
C PHE A 392 15.30 -39.10 32.55
N LYS A 393 14.99 -40.03 33.45
CA LYS A 393 15.79 -41.24 33.64
C LYS A 393 15.54 -42.31 32.57
N THR A 394 14.39 -42.24 31.89
CA THR A 394 14.00 -43.22 30.87
C THR A 394 14.16 -42.65 29.48
N LEU A 395 14.41 -43.51 28.49
CA LEU A 395 14.51 -43.09 27.09
C LEU A 395 13.20 -42.44 26.61
N ARG A 396 12.05 -42.97 27.06
CA ARG A 396 10.74 -42.42 26.75
C ARG A 396 10.57 -40.98 27.25
N GLY A 397 11.03 -40.68 28.47
CA GLY A 397 10.98 -39.33 29.00
C GLY A 397 11.90 -38.38 28.25
N GLN A 398 13.09 -38.85 27.81
CA GLN A 398 14.01 -38.07 26.98
C GLN A 398 13.43 -37.77 25.60
N ILE A 399 12.81 -38.74 24.92
CA ILE A 399 12.14 -38.52 23.62
C ILE A 399 11.06 -37.44 23.76
N ALA A 400 10.21 -37.52 24.80
CA ALA A 400 9.15 -36.55 25.03
C ALA A 400 9.69 -35.14 25.33
N ALA A 401 10.76 -35.03 26.12
CA ALA A 401 11.38 -33.75 26.46
C ALA A 401 12.08 -33.11 25.24
N THR A 402 12.83 -33.91 24.47
CA THR A 402 13.49 -33.46 23.22
C THR A 402 12.47 -33.02 22.17
N ARG A 403 11.34 -33.71 22.04
CA ARG A 403 10.24 -33.30 21.16
C ARG A 403 9.67 -31.93 21.55
N ASP A 404 9.43 -31.71 22.83
CA ASP A 404 8.88 -30.42 23.26
C ASP A 404 9.94 -29.31 23.15
N ALA A 405 11.22 -29.60 23.43
CA ALA A 405 12.30 -28.64 23.24
C ALA A 405 12.53 -28.29 21.76
N SER A 406 12.35 -29.25 20.85
CA SER A 406 12.47 -29.02 19.42
C SER A 406 11.34 -28.14 18.87
N ARG A 407 10.13 -28.21 19.44
CA ARG A 407 9.05 -27.26 19.15
C ARG A 407 9.43 -25.83 19.51
N ASP A 408 10.03 -25.62 20.69
CA ASP A 408 10.55 -24.29 21.06
C ASP A 408 11.61 -23.81 20.07
N VAL A 409 12.56 -24.68 19.69
CA VAL A 409 13.59 -24.33 18.71
C VAL A 409 12.96 -23.90 17.38
N VAL A 410 11.94 -24.62 16.91
CA VAL A 410 11.21 -24.27 15.69
C VAL A 410 10.49 -22.93 15.82
N GLU A 411 9.94 -22.59 16.98
CA GLU A 411 9.32 -21.28 17.22
C GLU A 411 10.33 -20.13 17.05
N TYR A 412 11.56 -20.28 17.57
CA TYR A 412 12.62 -19.30 17.34
C TYR A 412 13.09 -19.26 15.88
N LEU A 413 13.16 -20.41 15.20
CA LEU A 413 13.50 -20.47 13.77
C LEU A 413 12.43 -19.79 12.91
N ASP A 414 11.15 -19.98 13.23
CA ASP A 414 10.02 -19.32 12.57
C ASP A 414 10.12 -17.80 12.75
N ARG A 415 10.39 -17.31 13.97
CA ARG A 415 10.55 -15.88 14.22
C ARG A 415 11.77 -15.29 13.51
N ALA A 416 12.91 -15.99 13.53
CA ALA A 416 14.11 -15.56 12.81
C ALA A 416 13.86 -15.52 11.29
N ARG A 417 13.16 -16.53 10.75
CA ARG A 417 12.82 -16.57 9.33
C ARG A 417 11.85 -15.46 8.94
N TRP A 418 10.86 -15.18 9.77
CA TRP A 418 9.95 -14.07 9.61
C TRP A 418 10.71 -12.73 9.59
N ALA A 419 11.63 -12.52 10.54
CA ALA A 419 12.44 -11.30 10.61
C ALA A 419 13.31 -11.14 9.35
N LEU A 420 13.91 -12.22 8.83
CA LEU A 420 14.61 -12.19 7.55
C LEU A 420 13.67 -11.75 6.43
N GLY A 421 12.44 -12.26 6.41
CA GLY A 421 11.39 -11.88 5.46
C GLY A 421 11.06 -10.39 5.49
N VAL A 422 10.96 -9.80 6.68
CA VAL A 422 10.80 -8.35 6.84
C VAL A 422 11.95 -7.59 6.18
N THR A 423 13.21 -8.03 6.35
CA THR A 423 14.35 -7.37 5.70
C THR A 423 14.34 -7.48 4.17
N VAL A 424 13.91 -8.63 3.64
CA VAL A 424 13.77 -8.86 2.19
C VAL A 424 12.70 -7.92 1.64
N LEU A 425 11.54 -7.90 2.29
CA LEU A 425 10.43 -7.06 1.88
C LEU A 425 10.82 -5.58 1.97
N ALA A 426 11.41 -5.13 3.09
CA ALA A 426 11.90 -3.76 3.30
C ALA A 426 12.84 -3.28 2.18
N LYS A 427 13.73 -4.14 1.69
CA LYS A 427 14.61 -3.83 0.54
C LYS A 427 13.86 -3.69 -0.77
N ALA A 428 12.77 -4.45 -0.95
CA ALA A 428 11.94 -4.42 -2.14
C ALA A 428 10.91 -3.27 -2.14
N ILE A 429 10.57 -2.71 -0.98
CA ILE A 429 9.58 -1.64 -0.81
C ILE A 429 9.76 -0.49 -1.80
N PRO A 430 10.94 0.13 -1.99
CA PRO A 430 11.08 1.27 -2.89
C PRO A 430 10.70 0.92 -4.33
N LYS A 431 11.08 -0.29 -4.79
CA LYS A 431 10.77 -0.78 -6.13
C LYS A 431 9.28 -1.08 -6.27
N LEU A 432 8.68 -1.77 -5.30
CA LEU A 432 7.24 -2.06 -5.30
C LEU A 432 6.41 -0.77 -5.29
N ARG A 433 6.78 0.22 -4.46
CA ARG A 433 6.13 1.53 -4.41
C ARG A 433 6.14 2.23 -5.77
N ALA A 434 7.28 2.25 -6.46
CA ALA A 434 7.38 2.85 -7.78
C ALA A 434 6.46 2.15 -8.79
N VAL A 435 6.51 0.81 -8.86
CA VAL A 435 5.68 0.03 -9.79
C VAL A 435 4.18 0.21 -9.50
N PHE A 436 3.77 0.11 -8.24
CA PHE A 436 2.36 0.27 -7.88
C PHE A 436 1.87 1.70 -8.09
N ARG A 437 2.71 2.73 -7.88
CA ARG A 437 2.35 4.13 -8.16
C ARG A 437 2.04 4.32 -9.65
N GLU A 438 2.90 3.81 -10.53
CA GLU A 438 2.64 3.84 -11.99
C GLU A 438 1.37 3.07 -12.35
N MET A 439 1.17 1.88 -11.76
CA MET A 439 -0.02 1.07 -12.02
C MET A 439 -1.32 1.79 -11.58
N VAL A 440 -1.30 2.47 -10.44
CA VAL A 440 -2.43 3.28 -9.95
C VAL A 440 -2.72 4.45 -10.88
N SER A 441 -1.70 5.17 -11.34
CA SER A 441 -1.85 6.26 -12.31
C SER A 441 -2.47 5.78 -13.62
N LEU A 442 -1.98 4.65 -14.16
CA LEU A 442 -2.53 4.04 -15.37
C LEU A 442 -3.99 3.62 -15.21
N VAL A 443 -4.35 2.99 -14.08
CA VAL A 443 -5.75 2.64 -13.80
C VAL A 443 -6.62 3.89 -13.62
N ALA A 444 -6.08 4.97 -13.04
CA ALA A 444 -6.79 6.23 -12.89
C ALA A 444 -7.09 6.90 -14.23
N GLU A 445 -6.12 6.95 -15.14
CA GLU A 445 -6.30 7.45 -16.51
C GLU A 445 -7.38 6.66 -17.24
N TRP A 446 -7.35 5.32 -17.15
CA TRP A 446 -8.39 4.48 -17.75
C TRP A 446 -9.76 4.70 -17.13
N ARG A 447 -9.88 4.82 -15.79
CA ARG A 447 -11.16 5.14 -15.14
C ARG A 447 -11.70 6.50 -15.58
N GLN A 448 -10.84 7.52 -15.72
CA GLN A 448 -11.22 8.83 -16.25
C GLN A 448 -11.73 8.74 -17.70
N GLN A 449 -11.05 7.99 -18.57
CA GLN A 449 -11.48 7.77 -19.96
C GLN A 449 -12.80 6.97 -20.07
N LEU A 450 -13.11 6.18 -19.05
CA LEU A 450 -14.37 5.42 -18.92
C LEU A 450 -15.49 6.25 -18.26
N GLY A 451 -15.21 7.48 -17.81
CA GLY A 451 -16.16 8.36 -17.14
C GLY A 451 -16.47 7.97 -15.70
N ASP A 452 -15.59 7.19 -15.07
CA ASP A 452 -15.70 6.82 -13.65
C ASP A 452 -14.99 7.82 -12.75
N PRO A 453 -15.40 7.93 -11.46
CA PRO A 453 -14.63 8.66 -10.48
C PRO A 453 -13.21 8.08 -10.34
N PRO A 454 -12.23 8.90 -9.91
CA PRO A 454 -10.88 8.44 -9.65
C PRO A 454 -10.85 7.17 -8.79
N PRO A 455 -9.90 6.25 -9.04
CA PRO A 455 -9.79 5.01 -8.29
C PRO A 455 -9.54 5.28 -6.81
N VAL A 456 -10.02 4.39 -5.94
CA VAL A 456 -9.78 4.52 -4.48
C VAL A 456 -8.29 4.42 -4.18
N SER A 457 -7.56 3.61 -4.95
CA SER A 457 -6.10 3.44 -4.82
C SER A 457 -5.31 4.75 -4.96
N ILE A 458 -5.83 5.78 -5.66
CA ILE A 458 -5.14 7.08 -5.77
C ILE A 458 -5.11 7.86 -4.45
N THR A 459 -6.00 7.53 -3.51
CA THR A 459 -6.12 8.20 -2.20
C THR A 459 -5.22 7.59 -1.13
N ILE A 460 -4.60 6.45 -1.41
CA ILE A 460 -3.75 5.72 -0.46
C ILE A 460 -2.33 6.30 -0.51
N SER A 461 -1.87 6.84 0.61
CA SER A 461 -0.46 7.21 0.74
C SER A 461 0.40 5.95 0.72
N LEU A 462 1.34 5.93 -0.23
CA LEU A 462 2.38 4.91 -0.33
C LEU A 462 3.58 5.19 0.58
N ASP A 463 3.60 6.30 1.31
CA ASP A 463 4.78 6.72 2.05
C ASP A 463 4.97 5.92 3.35
N GLY A 464 3.89 5.39 3.92
CA GLY A 464 3.88 4.51 5.09
C GLY A 464 3.95 3.01 4.77
N GLY A 465 4.16 2.17 5.79
CA GLY A 465 4.12 0.71 5.67
C GLY A 465 2.73 0.15 5.33
N SER A 466 1.68 0.81 5.85
CA SER A 466 0.27 0.44 5.61
C SER A 466 -0.14 0.49 4.14
N GLY A 467 0.42 1.41 3.36
CA GLY A 467 0.14 1.52 1.92
C GLY A 467 0.54 0.27 1.14
N ILE A 468 1.59 -0.43 1.54
CA ILE A 468 2.07 -1.64 0.84
C ILE A 468 1.19 -2.85 1.13
N LEU A 469 0.57 -2.89 2.31
CA LEU A 469 -0.41 -3.93 2.65
C LEU A 469 -1.75 -3.69 1.94
N ALA A 470 -2.26 -2.46 2.00
CA ALA A 470 -3.61 -2.15 1.54
C ALA A 470 -3.70 -1.91 0.01
N LEU A 471 -2.68 -1.30 -0.60
CA LEU A 471 -2.77 -0.85 -2.00
C LEU A 471 -2.99 -2.00 -3.00
N PRO A 472 -2.31 -3.15 -2.92
CA PRO A 472 -2.55 -4.24 -3.86
C PRO A 472 -4.01 -4.73 -3.85
N ALA A 473 -4.63 -4.84 -2.68
CA ALA A 473 -6.04 -5.21 -2.55
C ALA A 473 -6.99 -4.14 -3.11
N ILE A 474 -6.71 -2.86 -2.83
CA ILE A 474 -7.53 -1.74 -3.33
C ILE A 474 -7.41 -1.62 -4.85
N LEU A 475 -6.20 -1.78 -5.40
CA LEU A 475 -5.95 -1.80 -6.84
C LEU A 475 -6.70 -2.96 -7.52
N ALA A 476 -6.75 -4.14 -6.90
CA ALA A 476 -7.55 -5.25 -7.40
C ALA A 476 -9.05 -4.88 -7.51
N SER A 477 -9.60 -4.19 -6.49
CA SER A 477 -10.99 -3.70 -6.51
C SER A 477 -11.24 -2.64 -7.59
N ASP A 478 -10.27 -1.74 -7.81
CA ASP A 478 -10.34 -0.76 -8.88
C ASP A 478 -10.31 -1.42 -10.28
N LEU A 479 -9.49 -2.45 -10.47
CA LEU A 479 -9.45 -3.25 -11.70
C LEU A 479 -10.77 -3.98 -11.95
N GLU A 480 -11.40 -4.57 -10.93
CA GLU A 480 -12.74 -5.16 -11.06
C GLU A 480 -13.80 -4.14 -11.48
N THR A 481 -13.66 -2.88 -11.04
CA THR A 481 -14.56 -1.80 -11.43
C THR A 481 -14.40 -1.46 -12.91
N VAL A 482 -13.16 -1.41 -13.41
CA VAL A 482 -12.85 -1.23 -14.85
C VAL A 482 -13.47 -2.36 -15.69
N LEU A 483 -13.39 -3.60 -15.22
CA LEU A 483 -13.94 -4.77 -15.92
C LEU A 483 -15.47 -4.76 -16.08
N LYS A 484 -16.21 -4.08 -15.18
CA LYS A 484 -17.69 -4.03 -15.23
C LYS A 484 -18.24 -3.11 -16.32
N LYS A 485 -17.41 -2.37 -17.06
CA LYS A 485 -17.84 -1.36 -18.05
C LYS A 485 -17.91 -1.89 -19.48
N LYS A 486 -19.12 -1.96 -20.03
CA LYS A 486 -19.40 -2.64 -21.33
C LYS A 486 -18.86 -1.94 -22.59
N SER A 487 -18.66 -0.62 -22.61
CA SER A 487 -18.36 0.11 -23.86
C SER A 487 -16.88 0.15 -24.25
N ARG A 488 -15.95 0.08 -23.29
CA ARG A 488 -14.50 0.25 -23.51
C ARG A 488 -13.59 -0.63 -22.64
N ALA A 489 -14.12 -1.50 -21.77
CA ALA A 489 -13.29 -2.36 -20.92
C ALA A 489 -12.34 -3.27 -21.72
N GLY A 490 -12.70 -3.71 -22.93
CA GLY A 490 -11.81 -4.52 -23.77
C GLY A 490 -10.53 -3.80 -24.21
N GLN A 491 -10.62 -2.49 -24.50
CA GLN A 491 -9.45 -1.66 -24.87
C GLN A 491 -8.56 -1.43 -23.65
N ALA A 492 -9.17 -1.02 -22.52
CA ALA A 492 -8.47 -0.89 -21.25
C ALA A 492 -7.76 -2.20 -20.88
N ALA A 493 -8.44 -3.33 -21.03
CA ALA A 493 -7.91 -4.61 -20.65
C ALA A 493 -6.71 -5.05 -21.51
N THR A 494 -6.77 -4.79 -22.81
CA THR A 494 -5.66 -5.09 -23.72
C THR A 494 -4.40 -4.29 -23.38
N SER A 495 -4.58 -3.05 -22.92
CA SER A 495 -3.48 -2.19 -22.48
C SER A 495 -2.93 -2.55 -21.10
N LEU A 496 -3.80 -2.88 -20.15
CA LEU A 496 -3.44 -3.07 -18.75
C LEU A 496 -2.90 -4.49 -18.46
N ALA A 497 -3.40 -5.53 -19.14
CA ALA A 497 -3.05 -6.92 -18.86
C ALA A 497 -1.54 -7.23 -18.83
N PRO A 498 -0.73 -6.85 -19.84
CA PRO A 498 0.71 -7.19 -19.82
C PRO A 498 1.47 -6.48 -18.69
N ILE A 499 1.15 -5.21 -18.43
CA ILE A 499 1.79 -4.42 -17.35
C ILE A 499 1.39 -4.97 -15.98
N LEU A 500 0.12 -5.37 -15.83
CA LEU A 500 -0.39 -5.96 -14.61
C LEU A 500 0.24 -7.34 -14.34
N ASP A 501 0.46 -8.17 -15.37
CA ASP A 501 1.11 -9.47 -15.19
C ASP A 501 2.55 -9.31 -14.65
N ASP A 502 3.32 -8.38 -15.21
CA ASP A 502 4.66 -8.05 -14.73
C ASP A 502 4.65 -7.51 -13.28
N CYS A 503 3.68 -6.66 -12.96
CA CYS A 503 3.48 -6.12 -11.62
C CYS A 503 3.16 -7.23 -10.60
N VAL A 504 2.20 -8.10 -10.92
CA VAL A 504 1.79 -9.24 -10.09
C VAL A 504 2.94 -10.23 -9.95
N ALA A 505 3.66 -10.55 -11.03
CA ALA A 505 4.82 -11.45 -11.00
C ALA A 505 5.96 -10.90 -10.12
N LEU A 506 6.22 -9.59 -10.16
CA LEU A 506 7.19 -8.95 -9.28
C LEU A 506 6.76 -9.05 -7.82
N TYR A 507 5.48 -8.76 -7.52
CA TYR A 507 4.96 -8.81 -6.16
C TYR A 507 4.92 -10.23 -5.61
N HIS A 508 4.46 -11.20 -6.41
CA HIS A 508 4.48 -12.63 -6.11
C HIS A 508 5.88 -13.11 -5.77
N LYS A 509 6.86 -12.88 -6.66
CA LYS A 509 8.26 -13.28 -6.44
C LYS A 509 8.85 -12.64 -5.18
N THR A 510 8.54 -11.37 -4.94
CA THR A 510 9.01 -10.67 -3.74
C THR A 510 8.43 -11.29 -2.48
N LEU A 511 7.13 -11.61 -2.49
CA LEU A 511 6.44 -12.21 -1.35
C LEU A 511 6.90 -13.65 -1.10
N GLU A 512 7.10 -14.44 -2.16
CA GLU A 512 7.66 -15.80 -2.07
C GLU A 512 9.07 -15.78 -1.43
N GLN A 513 9.94 -14.85 -1.86
CA GLN A 513 11.25 -14.66 -1.26
C GLN A 513 11.16 -14.19 0.20
N ALA A 514 10.27 -13.25 0.49
CA ALA A 514 10.08 -12.72 1.84
C ALA A 514 9.54 -13.80 2.78
N ARG A 515 8.59 -14.63 2.36
CA ARG A 515 8.02 -15.69 3.22
C ARG A 515 8.93 -16.91 3.34
N GLY A 516 9.61 -17.30 2.27
CA GLY A 516 10.46 -18.51 2.24
C GLY A 516 9.70 -19.80 1.93
N ASP A 517 8.44 -19.69 1.54
CA ASP A 517 7.61 -20.79 1.08
C ASP A 517 7.04 -20.48 -0.31
N THR A 518 6.79 -21.54 -1.07
CA THR A 518 6.25 -21.42 -2.43
C THR A 518 4.82 -20.93 -2.37
N VAL A 519 4.54 -19.81 -3.05
CA VAL A 519 3.19 -19.25 -3.16
C VAL A 519 2.53 -19.79 -4.44
N PRO A 520 1.42 -20.55 -4.33
CA PRO A 520 0.78 -21.10 -5.52
C PRO A 520 0.27 -19.99 -6.43
N ARG A 521 0.53 -20.14 -7.73
CA ARG A 521 0.09 -19.21 -8.78
C ARG A 521 -1.00 -19.86 -9.63
N THR A 522 -2.04 -19.11 -9.96
CA THR A 522 -3.08 -19.59 -10.87
C THR A 522 -2.53 -19.63 -12.29
N GLU A 523 -2.39 -20.83 -12.85
CA GLU A 523 -1.91 -20.99 -14.23
C GLU A 523 -2.84 -20.31 -15.23
N ALA A 524 -2.27 -19.54 -16.15
CA ALA A 524 -3.03 -18.91 -17.23
C ALA A 524 -3.49 -19.98 -18.24
N PRO A 525 -4.77 -19.97 -18.68
CA PRO A 525 -5.23 -20.89 -19.70
C PRO A 525 -4.54 -20.63 -21.04
N LYS A 526 -4.34 -21.69 -21.85
CA LYS A 526 -3.64 -21.62 -23.16
C LYS A 526 -4.18 -20.58 -24.14
N ARG A 527 -5.44 -20.17 -24.00
CA ARG A 527 -6.07 -19.07 -24.74
C ARG A 527 -6.86 -18.24 -23.73
N GLU A 528 -6.26 -17.13 -23.27
CA GLU A 528 -6.87 -16.20 -22.33
C GLU A 528 -7.13 -14.85 -23.03
N GLY A 529 -8.36 -14.36 -22.97
CA GLY A 529 -8.66 -12.99 -23.43
C GLY A 529 -8.20 -11.94 -22.42
N ALA A 530 -7.88 -10.72 -22.85
CA ALA A 530 -7.35 -9.67 -21.97
C ALA A 530 -8.26 -9.36 -20.75
N LEU A 531 -9.58 -9.40 -20.93
CA LEU A 531 -10.54 -9.23 -19.83
C LEU A 531 -10.47 -10.34 -18.78
N GLN A 532 -10.29 -11.59 -19.23
CA GLN A 532 -10.14 -12.75 -18.34
C GLN A 532 -8.80 -12.69 -17.61
N SER A 533 -7.74 -12.27 -18.31
CA SER A 533 -6.41 -12.08 -17.75
C SER A 533 -6.43 -11.06 -16.60
N ILE A 534 -7.03 -9.90 -16.77
CA ILE A 534 -7.13 -8.91 -15.68
C ILE A 534 -7.98 -9.42 -14.53
N ALA A 535 -9.08 -10.14 -14.78
CA ALA A 535 -9.89 -10.70 -13.71
C ALA A 535 -9.09 -11.70 -12.85
N ARG A 536 -8.33 -12.59 -13.50
CA ARG A 536 -7.44 -13.55 -12.82
C ARG A 536 -6.34 -12.82 -12.05
N LEU A 537 -5.66 -11.86 -12.68
CA LEU A 537 -4.56 -11.11 -12.07
C LEU A 537 -5.03 -10.23 -10.89
N ALA A 538 -6.22 -9.65 -10.96
CA ALA A 538 -6.83 -8.92 -9.83
C ALA A 538 -7.12 -9.86 -8.65
N ALA A 539 -7.66 -11.05 -8.92
CA ALA A 539 -7.88 -12.06 -7.88
C ALA A 539 -6.56 -12.55 -7.25
N GLU A 540 -5.54 -12.78 -8.08
CA GLU A 540 -4.18 -13.13 -7.63
C GLU A 540 -3.58 -12.02 -6.76
N LEU A 541 -3.69 -10.77 -7.20
CA LEU A 541 -3.20 -9.60 -6.46
C LEU A 541 -3.89 -9.45 -5.10
N SER A 542 -5.21 -9.66 -5.04
CA SER A 542 -5.98 -9.65 -3.79
C SER A 542 -5.54 -10.77 -2.82
N SER A 543 -5.31 -11.97 -3.35
CA SER A 543 -4.79 -13.10 -2.58
C SER A 543 -3.38 -12.84 -2.02
N LEU A 544 -2.49 -12.28 -2.85
CA LEU A 544 -1.14 -11.87 -2.44
C LEU A 544 -1.17 -10.75 -1.39
N ALA A 545 -2.11 -9.81 -1.50
CA ALA A 545 -2.31 -8.77 -0.50
C ALA A 545 -2.68 -9.37 0.86
N ALA A 546 -3.68 -10.25 0.90
CA ALA A 546 -4.14 -10.92 2.12
C ALA A 546 -3.01 -11.77 2.75
N MET A 547 -2.22 -12.46 1.94
CA MET A 547 -1.04 -13.20 2.42
C MET A 547 0.02 -12.30 3.03
N CYS A 548 0.32 -11.18 2.38
CA CYS A 548 1.29 -10.19 2.88
C CYS A 548 0.82 -9.57 4.19
N GLU A 549 -0.46 -9.21 4.29
CA GLU A 549 -1.08 -8.67 5.50
C GLU A 549 -1.03 -9.69 6.64
N THR A 550 -1.52 -10.92 6.42
CA THR A 550 -1.52 -11.97 7.45
C THR A 550 -0.12 -12.26 7.99
N THR A 551 0.90 -12.21 7.12
CA THR A 551 2.26 -12.56 7.50
C THR A 551 3.01 -11.37 8.12
N PHE A 552 2.85 -10.15 7.59
CA PHE A 552 3.72 -9.02 7.90
C PHE A 552 2.99 -7.80 8.47
N ASN A 553 1.74 -7.94 8.95
CA ASN A 553 1.01 -6.85 9.59
C ASN A 553 1.80 -6.18 10.74
N GLU A 554 2.43 -7.00 11.59
CA GLU A 554 3.27 -6.51 12.70
C GLU A 554 4.43 -5.62 12.19
N ALA A 555 5.08 -6.03 11.10
CA ALA A 555 6.16 -5.27 10.50
C ALA A 555 5.66 -3.98 9.84
N ALA A 556 4.50 -4.01 9.18
CA ALA A 556 3.94 -2.84 8.53
C ALA A 556 3.58 -1.72 9.53
N ALA A 557 3.12 -2.08 10.74
CA ALA A 557 2.88 -1.13 11.83
C ALA A 557 4.16 -0.37 12.23
N ASN A 558 5.33 -0.98 12.02
CA ASN A 558 6.66 -0.40 12.29
C ASN A 558 7.41 -0.02 11.00
N GLU A 559 6.71 0.25 9.90
CA GLU A 559 7.30 0.63 8.61
C GLU A 559 8.33 -0.38 8.07
N PHE A 560 8.12 -1.66 8.35
CA PHE A 560 9.02 -2.77 8.02
C PHE A 560 10.45 -2.60 8.60
N LYS A 561 10.57 -1.87 9.71
CA LYS A 561 11.77 -1.85 10.54
C LYS A 561 11.70 -3.00 11.55
N LEU A 562 12.81 -3.72 11.70
CA LEU A 562 12.93 -4.76 12.72
C LEU A 562 13.02 -4.14 14.10
N SER A 563 12.44 -4.85 15.08
CA SER A 563 12.71 -4.57 16.49
C SER A 563 14.17 -4.89 16.84
N GLU A 564 14.68 -4.34 17.95
CA GLU A 564 16.03 -4.63 18.43
C GLU A 564 16.20 -6.13 18.71
N SER A 565 15.20 -6.78 19.31
CA SER A 565 15.21 -8.22 19.59
C SER A 565 15.22 -9.08 18.32
N ASP A 566 14.45 -8.71 17.28
CA ASP A 566 14.45 -9.45 16.01
C ASP A 566 15.75 -9.28 15.24
N SER A 567 16.32 -8.06 15.29
CA SER A 567 17.63 -7.79 14.71
C SER A 567 18.73 -8.57 15.44
N ALA A 568 18.68 -8.65 16.76
CA ALA A 568 19.61 -9.45 17.57
C ALA A 568 19.45 -10.95 17.29
N LEU A 569 18.22 -11.46 17.19
CA LEU A 569 17.96 -12.87 16.85
C LEU A 569 18.55 -13.26 15.49
N LEU A 570 18.46 -12.39 14.48
CA LEU A 570 19.09 -12.60 13.17
C LEU A 570 20.63 -12.51 13.21
N ALA A 571 21.16 -11.67 14.08
CA ALA A 571 22.61 -11.53 14.27
C ALA A 571 23.19 -12.76 14.96
N ASP A 572 22.49 -13.31 15.95
CA ASP A 572 22.87 -14.47 16.75
C ASP A 572 22.40 -15.82 16.15
N ASP A 573 22.45 -15.95 14.83
CA ASP A 573 22.05 -17.18 14.10
C ASP A 573 22.88 -18.42 14.51
N HIS A 574 24.04 -18.20 15.12
CA HIS A 574 24.88 -19.27 15.66
C HIS A 574 24.19 -20.05 16.78
N LEU A 575 23.37 -19.40 17.61
CA LEU A 575 22.60 -20.06 18.69
C LEU A 575 21.54 -20.99 18.12
N LEU A 576 20.83 -20.53 17.07
CA LEU A 576 19.84 -21.33 16.35
C LEU A 576 20.48 -22.55 15.68
N ARG A 577 21.65 -22.35 15.04
CA ARG A 577 22.43 -23.44 14.46
C ARG A 577 22.89 -24.44 15.51
N LEU A 578 23.38 -23.98 16.64
CA LEU A 578 23.85 -24.85 17.72
C LEU A 578 22.69 -25.66 18.34
N ALA A 579 21.53 -25.04 18.53
CA ALA A 579 20.32 -25.72 18.97
C ALA A 579 19.89 -26.82 17.98
N LEU A 580 19.89 -26.50 16.67
CA LEU A 580 19.58 -27.47 15.62
C LEU A 580 20.61 -28.60 15.51
N GLN A 581 21.90 -28.33 15.70
CA GLN A 581 22.94 -29.38 15.70
C GLN A 581 22.75 -30.35 16.87
N ASN A 582 22.37 -29.85 18.05
CA ASN A 582 22.07 -30.73 19.18
C ASN A 582 20.78 -31.52 18.98
N LEU A 583 19.77 -30.90 18.36
CA LEU A 583 18.56 -31.62 17.94
C LEU A 583 18.89 -32.73 16.94
N ASP A 584 19.77 -32.45 15.97
CA ASP A 584 20.21 -33.43 14.97
C ASP A 584 20.91 -34.61 15.63
N GLY A 585 21.87 -34.35 16.53
CA GLY A 585 22.55 -35.41 17.27
C GLY A 585 21.61 -36.28 18.12
N ALA A 586 20.60 -35.66 18.76
CA ALA A 586 19.57 -36.43 19.48
C ALA A 586 18.72 -37.28 18.53
N CYS A 587 18.32 -36.74 17.37
CA CYS A 587 17.56 -37.49 16.37
C CYS A 587 18.36 -38.61 15.73
N GLU A 588 19.67 -38.43 15.48
CA GLU A 588 20.57 -39.47 14.98
C GLU A 588 20.66 -40.64 15.97
N GLU A 589 20.82 -40.34 17.27
CA GLU A 589 20.82 -41.35 18.33
C GLU A 589 19.50 -42.14 18.36
N PHE A 590 18.36 -41.44 18.29
CA PHE A 590 17.06 -42.09 18.26
C PHE A 590 16.80 -42.89 16.97
N ALA A 591 17.29 -42.42 15.82
CA ALA A 591 17.11 -43.09 14.55
C ALA A 591 17.97 -44.37 14.43
N ALA A 592 19.05 -44.46 15.21
CA ALA A 592 19.86 -45.66 15.33
C ALA A 592 19.21 -46.76 16.18
N LEU A 593 18.11 -46.48 16.87
CA LEU A 593 17.41 -47.47 17.70
C LEU A 593 16.72 -48.54 16.84
N PRO A 594 16.65 -49.80 17.32
CA PRO A 594 15.98 -50.87 16.60
C PRO A 594 14.49 -50.55 16.45
N ASN A 595 13.97 -50.76 15.24
CA ASN A 595 12.58 -50.50 14.86
C ASN A 595 12.14 -49.03 15.01
N ALA A 596 13.08 -48.08 15.09
CA ALA A 596 12.74 -46.66 14.98
C ALA A 596 12.12 -46.35 13.61
N PRO A 597 11.17 -45.40 13.52
CA PRO A 597 10.59 -44.99 12.26
C PRO A 597 11.68 -44.49 11.30
N ALA A 598 11.69 -45.03 10.09
CA ALA A 598 12.66 -44.66 9.07
C ALA A 598 12.54 -43.17 8.73
N VAL A 599 13.67 -42.48 8.61
CA VAL A 599 13.69 -41.05 8.32
C VAL A 599 14.89 -40.66 7.49
N LYS A 600 14.71 -39.59 6.70
CA LYS A 600 15.78 -38.92 5.97
C LYS A 600 15.64 -37.42 6.19
N PHE A 601 16.46 -36.87 7.09
CA PHE A 601 16.43 -35.44 7.38
C PHE A 601 17.11 -34.62 6.29
N THR A 602 16.63 -33.39 6.10
CA THR A 602 17.39 -32.37 5.36
C THR A 602 18.71 -32.12 6.10
N ALA A 603 19.82 -32.23 5.36
CA ALA A 603 21.14 -31.96 5.90
C ALA A 603 21.25 -30.48 6.29
N LEU A 604 21.73 -30.22 7.50
CA LEU A 604 21.93 -28.88 8.04
C LEU A 604 23.29 -28.28 7.63
N THR A 605 23.97 -28.86 6.63
CA THR A 605 25.37 -28.52 6.30
C THR A 605 25.48 -27.22 5.51
N GLY A 606 26.19 -26.25 6.09
CA GLY A 606 26.58 -25.02 5.42
C GLY A 606 27.12 -23.96 6.40
N ARG A 607 28.15 -23.22 5.98
CA ARG A 607 28.58 -21.98 6.69
C ARG A 607 27.66 -20.79 6.39
N ASN A 608 26.77 -20.92 5.42
CA ASN A 608 25.90 -19.85 4.96
C ASN A 608 24.62 -19.77 5.80
N LYS A 609 24.14 -18.55 6.06
CA LYS A 609 22.86 -18.27 6.73
C LYS A 609 21.71 -18.67 5.79
N ASP A 610 21.24 -19.91 5.91
CA ASP A 610 20.13 -20.46 5.12
C ASP A 610 18.98 -20.83 6.06
N PHE A 611 18.24 -19.79 6.49
CA PHE A 611 17.15 -19.94 7.46
C PHE A 611 15.99 -20.77 6.91
N ASP A 612 15.80 -20.82 5.59
CA ASP A 612 14.80 -21.70 4.95
C ASP A 612 15.13 -23.16 5.24
N LYS A 613 16.39 -23.57 5.01
CA LYS A 613 16.83 -24.94 5.34
C LYS A 613 16.81 -25.23 6.82
N PHE A 614 17.16 -24.26 7.67
CA PHE A 614 17.10 -24.45 9.12
C PHE A 614 15.68 -24.69 9.60
N LEU A 615 14.72 -23.90 9.13
CA LEU A 615 13.32 -24.05 9.50
C LEU A 615 12.73 -25.37 8.99
N ILE A 616 12.94 -25.70 7.71
CA ILE A 616 12.49 -26.97 7.12
C ILE A 616 13.11 -28.16 7.87
N GLY A 617 14.41 -28.10 8.13
CA GLY A 617 15.13 -29.13 8.88
C GLY A 617 14.64 -29.28 10.32
N GLY A 618 14.33 -28.18 11.00
CA GLY A 618 13.74 -28.19 12.34
C GLY A 618 12.36 -28.84 12.36
N ARG A 619 11.45 -28.42 11.46
CA ARG A 619 10.08 -28.97 11.36
C ARG A 619 10.08 -30.47 11.08
N GLN A 620 10.91 -30.94 10.15
CA GLN A 620 11.05 -32.38 9.85
C GLN A 620 11.48 -33.20 11.07
N ARG A 621 12.38 -32.66 11.91
CA ARG A 621 12.81 -33.33 13.15
C ARG A 621 11.70 -33.33 14.20
N VAL A 622 10.95 -32.24 14.34
CA VAL A 622 9.78 -32.18 15.23
C VAL A 622 8.73 -33.20 14.81
N GLU A 623 8.33 -33.21 13.53
CA GLU A 623 7.33 -34.14 12.99
C GLU A 623 7.74 -35.59 13.20
N TRP A 624 9.00 -35.91 12.94
CA TRP A 624 9.51 -37.26 13.18
C TRP A 624 9.58 -37.62 14.68
N LEU A 625 9.94 -36.68 15.56
CA LEU A 625 9.90 -36.91 17.01
C LEU A 625 8.47 -37.08 17.53
N GLU A 626 7.48 -36.46 16.89
CA GLU A 626 6.05 -36.70 17.17
C GLU A 626 5.65 -38.12 16.79
N GLU A 627 6.08 -38.60 15.62
CA GLU A 627 5.88 -39.99 15.20
C GLU A 627 6.59 -40.99 16.13
N LEU A 628 7.87 -40.75 16.44
CA LEU A 628 8.65 -41.55 17.36
C LEU A 628 8.01 -41.58 18.76
N GLY A 629 7.42 -40.47 19.21
CA GLY A 629 6.69 -40.39 20.48
C GLY A 629 5.48 -41.32 20.58
N LEU A 630 5.01 -41.89 19.47
CA LEU A 630 3.94 -42.90 19.43
C LEU A 630 4.48 -44.33 19.66
N TYR A 631 5.81 -44.53 19.66
CA TYR A 631 6.44 -45.81 19.91
C TYR A 631 6.55 -46.09 21.41
N ARG A 632 6.25 -47.33 21.80
CA ARG A 632 6.49 -47.84 23.15
C ARG A 632 7.93 -48.31 23.23
N VAL A 633 8.66 -47.86 24.25
CA VAL A 633 9.97 -48.40 24.58
C VAL A 633 9.76 -49.56 25.54
N LEU A 634 10.22 -50.75 25.17
CA LEU A 634 10.27 -51.93 26.03
C LEU A 634 11.73 -52.25 26.34
N VAL A 635 12.00 -52.45 27.63
CA VAL A 635 13.34 -52.72 28.12
C VAL A 635 13.35 -54.14 28.65
N SER A 636 14.12 -55.01 28.01
CA SER A 636 14.34 -56.38 28.48
C SER A 636 15.54 -56.38 29.43
N GLY A 637 15.29 -56.69 30.70
CA GLY A 637 16.31 -56.82 31.74
C GLY A 637 17.21 -58.02 31.59
#